data_AF-A0A9R1UR21-F1
#
_entry.id   AF-A0A9R1UR21-F1
#
_cell.length_a   1.000
_cell.length_b   1.000
_cell.length_c   1.000
_cell.angle_alpha   90.00
_cell.angle_beta   90.00
_cell.angle_gamma   90.00
#
_symmetry.space_group_name_H-M   'P 1'
#
loop_
_entity.id
_entity.type
_entity.pdbx_description
1 polymer ?
#
loop_
_entity_poly.entity_id
_entity_poly.type
_entity_poly.pdbx_seq_one_letter_code
_entity_poly.pdbx_strand_id
1 'polypeptide(L)'
;MLLGSAFCQNSAYYFNEFIHSIGLLEIKMGGRRFTYMNSTGDKHSKLDRFLVSLNAIEAWPNLNVTAMPRVHSNHCAILLSASQLDFGPTPFKLYNSWLKDPDFEGILRRGWGISSNPRHQLLLSPLSLVAGKLRKLKEHIKAWRKEVTEKARKEMEELTNRINDIDHLVEQGLINKELLISRQTAYQKIMEIESRRIEDLKQKSRTTWALEGDENSAFFHGMINKHQRSQRINGTKENGFWINDPVAIKELAFKHFAGRFTEPINRALNSSALNLRNYPPPHAMKHFEASGYIDKGCNSSFIILVPKVQDPITINDFRPISLIGCLYKIISKVLAERLKKVVHLVVSSAQTTFIKNRNILDGPLILNEFISWVKRNKKKAFTFKVDFEKAFDSLSWEFLDSVMLQMEFGVKWRSWIRGCLSSTRVSVIINGSATKEFDMERGLRQGDPLSPFLFIIAAEGLHAAMESAKEKGIFKGIQLPGHDPVISHLQYADDVIFMGTWLLENTKNLIRILRCFELSSGLKINMEKCKLYGLGVQNCELELVARTFNCTIDSFPFTYLGLPVGASMARVTHWKPIIERFQAKLSRWKASTLSFGGRLTLCKAVLSSLGTFYFSIYKAPVKDSEEVFLGWLHGIKKNGLDCLGKNIAAKERGGMGVGSLKVQNLALLGKWWCRFRNQPDSTWALELKAIHGPDGGISHPLATKRRSGCWGSIACLPLSLEKDHVPFLNYLQQVVNADGSSKWTWSLESSGVYTVSSMRSHIDNLVLPIVVIYGCGTHWSQVSSTNVCKLCHEAPESEEHIFVGCPISNPSPSSCRELLDCKNRLYGHHRPKELHEAIMLVFMWVIWRFRNSKAHALNSNSNSISKAVLAYEVQAYSHLWINAWNYGRGEGTS
;
A
#
# COMPACT_ATOMS: atom_id res chain seq x y z
N MET A 1 -13.13 7.16 31.68
CA MET A 1 -13.38 5.99 32.56
C MET A 1 -13.03 6.42 33.97
N LEU A 2 -14.03 6.51 34.85
CA LEU A 2 -13.87 6.79 36.29
C LEU A 2 -13.61 5.45 37.02
N LEU A 3 -12.77 5.49 38.04
CA LEU A 3 -12.27 4.34 38.81
C LEU A 3 -13.43 3.48 39.38
N GLY A 4 -13.39 2.16 39.15
CA GLY A 4 -14.24 1.19 39.86
C GLY A 4 -15.31 0.46 39.04
N SER A 5 -15.65 0.89 37.83
CA SER A 5 -16.65 0.19 37.00
C SER A 5 -16.01 -0.93 36.16
N ALA A 6 -16.58 -2.14 36.20
CA ALA A 6 -16.26 -3.19 35.24
C ALA A 6 -16.41 -2.66 33.80
N PHE A 7 -15.50 -3.04 32.90
CA PHE A 7 -15.55 -2.62 31.51
C PHE A 7 -16.87 -3.09 30.85
N CYS A 8 -17.78 -2.16 30.60
CA CYS A 8 -19.02 -2.44 29.88
C CYS A 8 -18.76 -2.39 28.37
N GLN A 9 -18.62 -3.57 27.77
CA GLN A 9 -18.36 -3.70 26.33
C GLN A 9 -19.46 -3.06 25.48
N ASN A 10 -20.72 -3.11 25.93
CA ASN A 10 -21.84 -2.50 25.21
C ASN A 10 -21.77 -0.97 25.23
N SER A 11 -21.51 -0.34 26.39
CA SER A 11 -21.35 1.11 26.47
C SER A 11 -20.15 1.60 25.66
N ALA A 12 -19.04 0.84 25.68
CA ALA A 12 -17.88 1.13 24.85
C ALA A 12 -18.20 1.02 23.35
N TYR A 13 -18.98 0.02 22.94
CA TYR A 13 -19.47 -0.12 21.57
C TYR A 13 -20.31 1.09 21.16
N TYR A 14 -21.32 1.49 21.94
CA TYR A 14 -22.16 2.65 21.62
C TYR A 14 -21.38 3.97 21.59
N PHE A 15 -20.43 4.16 22.50
CA PHE A 15 -19.58 5.34 22.51
C PHE A 15 -18.66 5.41 21.28
N ASN A 16 -18.09 4.28 20.87
CA ASN A 16 -17.29 4.20 19.64
C ASN A 16 -18.15 4.41 18.39
N GLU A 17 -19.36 3.86 18.35
CA GLU A 17 -20.34 4.09 17.29
C GLU A 17 -20.73 5.57 17.20
N PHE A 18 -20.92 6.25 18.32
CA PHE A 18 -21.17 7.71 18.38
C PHE A 18 -20.01 8.51 17.80
N ILE A 19 -18.77 8.22 18.22
CA ILE A 19 -17.57 8.88 17.67
C ILE A 19 -17.49 8.68 16.16
N HIS A 20 -17.79 7.46 15.70
CA HIS A 20 -17.75 7.09 14.29
C HIS A 20 -18.87 7.76 13.47
N SER A 21 -20.11 7.78 13.99
CA SER A 21 -21.28 8.33 13.29
C SER A 21 -21.21 9.84 13.13
N ILE A 22 -20.72 10.56 14.15
CA ILE A 22 -20.50 12.01 14.11
C ILE A 22 -19.18 12.36 13.42
N GLY A 23 -18.28 11.39 13.28
CA GLY A 23 -17.01 11.57 12.58
C GLY A 23 -16.04 12.46 13.36
N LEU A 24 -15.99 12.34 14.68
CA LEU A 24 -15.02 13.04 15.50
C LEU A 24 -13.61 12.44 15.30
N LEU A 25 -12.60 13.29 15.36
CA LEU A 25 -11.19 12.95 15.15
C LEU A 25 -10.37 13.32 16.36
N GLU A 26 -9.57 12.37 16.87
CA GLU A 26 -8.63 12.64 17.95
C GLU A 26 -7.45 13.48 17.47
N ILE A 27 -7.12 14.54 18.22
CA ILE A 27 -5.89 15.32 18.00
C ILE A 27 -4.73 14.60 18.71
N LYS A 28 -3.63 14.37 17.97
CA LYS A 28 -2.43 13.74 18.51
C LYS A 28 -1.82 14.57 19.65
N MET A 29 -1.45 13.89 20.72
CA MET A 29 -0.95 14.50 21.94
C MET A 29 0.58 14.42 22.01
N GLY A 30 1.23 15.56 22.24
CA GLY A 30 2.66 15.68 22.54
C GLY A 30 2.93 15.74 24.05
N GLY A 31 4.20 15.76 24.45
CA GLY A 31 4.62 15.85 25.85
C GLY A 31 4.80 14.47 26.51
N ARG A 32 3.69 13.83 26.86
CA ARG A 32 3.67 12.54 27.59
C ARG A 32 2.84 11.50 26.85
N ARG A 33 3.25 10.22 26.97
CA ARG A 33 2.53 9.07 26.37
C ARG A 33 1.22 8.77 27.11
N PHE A 34 1.21 8.98 28.43
CA PHE A 34 0.10 8.69 29.31
C PHE A 34 -0.34 9.95 30.05
N THR A 35 -1.65 10.14 30.18
CA THR A 35 -2.22 11.27 30.92
C THR A 35 -2.47 10.88 32.37
N TYR A 36 -2.78 9.62 32.64
CA TYR A 36 -3.02 9.08 33.97
C TYR A 36 -1.91 8.13 34.42
N MET A 37 -1.61 8.14 35.72
CA MET A 37 -0.93 7.02 36.38
C MET A 37 -1.37 6.93 37.83
N ASN A 38 -1.51 5.69 38.30
CA ASN A 38 -1.93 5.41 39.67
C ASN A 38 -0.86 5.81 40.70
N SER A 39 -1.26 5.85 41.96
CA SER A 39 -0.40 6.24 43.10
C SER A 39 0.87 5.38 43.24
N THR A 40 0.80 4.11 42.86
CA THR A 40 1.90 3.13 42.91
C THR A 40 2.82 3.19 41.68
N GLY A 41 2.45 3.89 40.62
CA GLY A 41 3.29 4.09 39.43
C GLY A 41 3.40 2.89 38.48
N ASP A 42 2.75 1.76 38.76
CA ASP A 42 2.78 0.53 37.97
C ASP A 42 1.74 0.50 36.83
N LYS A 43 0.71 1.39 36.89
CA LYS A 43 -0.33 1.47 35.85
C LYS A 43 -0.36 2.87 35.24
N HIS A 44 -0.20 2.93 33.92
CA HIS A 44 -0.30 4.16 33.15
C HIS A 44 -1.36 4.02 32.05
N SER A 45 -2.18 5.05 31.86
CA SER A 45 -3.25 5.06 30.85
C SER A 45 -3.36 6.42 30.17
N LYS A 46 -3.77 6.45 28.90
CA LYS A 46 -4.18 7.68 28.19
C LYS A 46 -5.69 7.82 28.27
N LEU A 47 -6.16 8.58 29.26
CA LEU A 47 -7.58 8.80 29.53
C LEU A 47 -8.12 10.09 28.90
N ASP A 48 -7.27 11.12 28.80
CA ASP A 48 -7.67 12.47 28.43
C ASP A 48 -7.33 12.72 26.94
N ARG A 49 -8.34 13.11 26.15
CA ARG A 49 -8.26 13.25 24.68
C ARG A 49 -9.12 14.41 24.19
N PHE A 50 -8.66 15.13 23.17
CA PHE A 50 -9.50 16.05 22.41
C PHE A 50 -10.00 15.38 21.13
N LEU A 51 -11.32 15.29 21.00
CA LEU A 51 -12.01 14.83 19.79
C LEU A 51 -12.64 16.03 19.10
N VAL A 52 -12.32 16.26 17.82
CA VAL A 52 -12.80 17.43 17.06
C VAL A 52 -13.45 17.02 15.74
N SER A 53 -14.41 17.82 15.27
CA SER A 53 -15.03 17.62 13.96
C SER A 53 -14.06 17.96 12.82
N LEU A 54 -14.38 17.51 11.59
CA LEU A 54 -13.57 17.84 10.42
C LEU A 54 -13.54 19.36 10.17
N ASN A 55 -14.68 20.02 10.33
CA ASN A 55 -14.82 21.46 10.11
C ASN A 55 -13.93 22.27 11.08
N ALA A 56 -13.83 21.85 12.34
CA ALA A 56 -12.92 22.49 13.29
C ALA A 56 -11.45 22.34 12.87
N ILE A 57 -11.08 21.24 12.24
CA ILE A 57 -9.73 21.02 11.72
C ILE A 57 -9.46 21.89 10.49
N GLU A 58 -10.46 22.10 9.64
CA GLU A 58 -10.34 22.97 8.47
C GLU A 58 -10.21 24.45 8.88
N ALA A 59 -10.96 24.88 9.90
CA ALA A 59 -10.86 26.21 10.47
C ALA A 59 -9.51 26.43 11.20
N TRP A 60 -9.02 25.43 11.94
CA TRP A 60 -7.77 25.52 12.69
C TRP A 60 -6.80 24.38 12.34
N PRO A 61 -6.10 24.45 11.19
CA PRO A 61 -5.21 23.38 10.74
C PRO A 61 -4.00 23.16 11.66
N ASN A 62 -3.68 24.15 12.50
CA ASN A 62 -2.54 24.15 13.41
C ASN A 62 -2.85 23.67 14.84
N LEU A 63 -4.04 23.11 15.09
CA LEU A 63 -4.39 22.58 16.41
C LEU A 63 -3.39 21.49 16.84
N ASN A 64 -2.83 21.67 18.03
CA ASN A 64 -1.97 20.71 18.69
C ASN A 64 -2.45 20.49 20.13
N VAL A 65 -2.21 19.30 20.68
CA VAL A 65 -2.48 18.98 22.09
C VAL A 65 -1.17 18.61 22.76
N THR A 66 -0.90 19.15 23.95
CA THR A 66 0.28 18.79 24.76
C THR A 66 -0.13 18.40 26.17
N ALA A 67 0.38 17.28 26.67
CA ALA A 67 0.22 16.87 28.07
C ALA A 67 1.25 17.60 28.95
N MET A 68 0.75 18.38 29.89
CA MET A 68 1.54 19.18 30.83
C MET A 68 2.17 18.31 31.93
N PRO A 69 3.20 18.82 32.63
CA PRO A 69 3.76 18.15 33.78
C PRO A 69 2.70 17.80 34.84
N ARG A 70 2.86 16.63 35.44
CA ARG A 70 2.03 16.17 36.54
C ARG A 70 2.60 16.72 37.84
N VAL A 71 2.02 17.80 38.34
CA VAL A 71 2.52 18.49 39.54
C VAL A 71 1.67 18.17 40.77
N HIS A 72 0.33 18.19 40.64
CA HIS A 72 -0.59 18.09 41.79
C HIS A 72 -1.70 17.04 41.65
N SER A 73 -1.70 16.22 40.60
CA SER A 73 -2.77 15.26 40.31
C SER A 73 -2.19 13.93 39.83
N ASN A 74 -2.95 12.84 39.91
CA ASN A 74 -2.66 11.58 39.21
C ASN A 74 -2.96 11.66 37.70
N HIS A 75 -3.56 12.76 37.24
CA HIS A 75 -3.73 13.14 35.85
C HIS A 75 -2.76 14.25 35.40
N CYS A 76 -2.43 14.26 34.12
CA CYS A 76 -1.75 15.36 33.44
C CYS A 76 -2.82 16.29 32.85
N ALA A 77 -2.74 17.59 33.11
CA ALA A 77 -3.54 18.56 32.35
C ALA A 77 -3.14 18.49 30.87
N ILE A 78 -4.12 18.57 29.97
CA ILE A 78 -3.88 18.61 28.52
C ILE A 78 -4.22 20.01 27.99
N LEU A 79 -3.32 20.59 27.20
CA LEU A 79 -3.47 21.91 26.60
C LEU A 79 -3.71 21.77 25.10
N LEU A 80 -4.83 22.29 24.61
CA LEU A 80 -5.10 22.47 23.18
C LEU A 80 -4.63 23.88 22.76
N SER A 81 -3.77 23.99 21.75
CA SER A 81 -3.30 25.28 21.23
C SER A 81 -3.32 25.33 19.70
N ALA A 82 -3.47 26.53 19.13
CA ALA A 82 -3.55 26.76 17.68
C ALA A 82 -2.42 27.68 17.18
N SER A 83 -1.24 27.65 17.82
CA SER A 83 -0.12 28.53 17.45
C SER A 83 0.61 28.06 16.18
N GLN A 84 0.88 29.02 15.29
CA GLN A 84 1.77 28.83 14.14
C GLN A 84 3.19 29.17 14.57
N LEU A 85 4.00 28.14 14.80
CA LEU A 85 5.43 28.30 15.06
C LEU A 85 6.18 28.37 13.74
N ASP A 86 7.00 29.41 13.54
CA ASP A 86 7.86 29.52 12.38
C ASP A 86 9.14 28.70 12.59
N PHE A 87 9.37 27.72 11.72
CA PHE A 87 10.59 26.88 11.72
C PHE A 87 11.64 27.40 10.73
N GLY A 88 11.30 28.43 9.93
CA GLY A 88 12.10 29.00 8.87
C GLY A 88 11.67 28.57 7.46
N PRO A 89 12.47 28.89 6.43
CA PRO A 89 12.10 28.71 5.03
C PRO A 89 11.92 27.24 4.66
N THR A 90 10.99 26.97 3.73
CA THR A 90 10.66 25.63 3.27
C THR A 90 11.31 25.27 1.92
N PRO A 91 11.71 24.00 1.71
CA PRO A 91 12.25 23.53 0.43
C PRO A 91 11.25 23.69 -0.72
N PHE A 92 11.80 23.97 -1.90
CA PHE A 92 11.03 24.07 -3.13
C PHE A 92 10.43 22.71 -3.54
N LYS A 93 9.20 22.73 -4.05
CA LYS A 93 8.46 21.57 -4.54
C LYS A 93 7.89 21.87 -5.93
N LEU A 94 7.91 20.89 -6.81
CA LEU A 94 7.32 20.93 -8.15
C LEU A 94 5.96 20.20 -8.14
N TYR A 95 4.96 20.72 -8.84
CA TYR A 95 3.68 20.03 -9.03
C TYR A 95 3.45 19.66 -10.50
N ASN A 96 2.74 18.56 -10.72
CA ASN A 96 2.52 18.00 -12.06
C ASN A 96 1.64 18.89 -12.93
N SER A 97 0.71 19.64 -12.32
CA SER A 97 -0.13 20.62 -13.01
C SER A 97 0.71 21.66 -13.77
N TRP A 98 1.90 22.00 -13.27
CA TRP A 98 2.78 23.00 -13.89
C TRP A 98 3.32 22.50 -15.23
N LEU A 99 3.50 21.19 -15.39
CA LEU A 99 4.01 20.60 -16.62
C LEU A 99 2.99 20.67 -17.77
N LYS A 100 1.71 20.89 -17.45
CA LYS A 100 0.62 21.03 -18.43
C LYS A 100 0.34 22.48 -18.81
N ASP A 101 0.97 23.43 -18.11
CA ASP A 101 0.80 24.84 -18.38
C ASP A 101 1.59 25.20 -19.65
N PRO A 102 0.95 25.78 -20.69
CA PRO A 102 1.61 26.06 -21.96
C PRO A 102 2.78 27.04 -21.83
N ASP A 103 2.75 27.93 -20.83
CA ASP A 103 3.81 28.91 -20.62
C ASP A 103 5.03 28.33 -19.89
N PHE A 104 4.86 27.16 -19.24
CA PHE A 104 5.92 26.57 -18.41
C PHE A 104 7.14 26.16 -19.22
N GLU A 105 6.95 25.56 -20.41
CA GLU A 105 8.07 25.18 -21.26
C GLU A 105 8.88 26.39 -21.72
N GLY A 106 8.22 27.49 -22.08
CA GLY A 106 8.86 28.75 -22.44
C GLY A 106 9.73 29.30 -21.30
N ILE A 107 9.24 29.21 -20.06
CA ILE A 107 9.99 29.59 -18.85
C ILE A 107 11.22 28.70 -18.65
N LEU A 108 11.09 27.39 -18.88
CA LEU A 108 12.22 26.47 -18.78
C LEU A 108 13.31 26.81 -19.79
N ARG A 109 12.94 27.07 -21.06
CA ARG A 109 13.88 27.42 -22.13
C ARG A 109 14.60 28.73 -21.84
N ARG A 110 13.87 29.77 -21.43
CA ARG A 110 14.46 31.07 -21.03
C ARG A 110 15.37 30.93 -19.82
N GLY A 111 14.91 30.26 -18.76
CA GLY A 111 15.68 30.07 -17.53
C GLY A 111 16.93 29.21 -17.71
N TRP A 112 16.90 28.23 -18.63
CA TRP A 112 18.05 27.37 -18.94
C TRP A 112 19.11 28.05 -19.80
N GLY A 113 18.69 28.98 -20.67
CA GLY A 113 19.56 29.74 -21.58
C GLY A 113 20.39 30.83 -20.89
N ILE A 114 20.05 31.23 -19.67
CA ILE A 114 20.77 32.27 -18.92
C ILE A 114 22.12 31.72 -18.43
N SER A 115 23.17 32.05 -19.18
CA SER A 115 24.55 31.66 -18.92
C SER A 115 25.05 32.23 -17.57
N SER A 116 25.86 31.44 -16.86
CA SER A 116 26.66 31.94 -15.73
C SER A 116 27.81 32.80 -16.24
N ASN A 117 28.23 33.80 -15.47
CA ASN A 117 29.37 34.66 -15.79
C ASN A 117 30.55 33.82 -16.36
N PRO A 118 31.09 34.11 -17.56
CA PRO A 118 32.10 33.27 -18.23
C PRO A 118 33.30 32.94 -17.35
N ARG A 119 33.73 33.87 -16.48
CA ARG A 119 34.83 33.67 -15.53
C ARG A 119 34.55 32.60 -14.46
N HIS A 120 33.29 32.42 -14.05
CA HIS A 120 32.88 31.39 -13.10
C HIS A 120 32.70 30.01 -13.73
N GLN A 121 32.48 29.95 -15.05
CA GLN A 121 32.37 28.68 -15.75
C GLN A 121 33.70 27.95 -15.75
N LEU A 122 34.81 28.70 -15.87
CA LEU A 122 36.18 28.20 -15.99
C LEU A 122 36.75 27.45 -14.76
N LEU A 123 36.03 27.36 -13.65
CA LEU A 123 36.51 26.72 -12.41
C LEU A 123 35.63 25.56 -11.93
N LEU A 124 34.54 25.27 -12.65
CA LEU A 124 33.49 24.33 -12.19
C LEU A 124 33.44 23.07 -13.06
N SER A 125 33.30 21.92 -12.41
CA SER A 125 33.07 20.65 -13.12
C SER A 125 31.76 20.66 -13.92
N PRO A 126 31.58 19.74 -14.88
CA PRO A 126 30.31 19.55 -15.58
C PRO A 126 29.11 19.31 -14.65
N LEU A 127 29.31 18.57 -13.54
CA LEU A 127 28.28 18.34 -12.52
C LEU A 127 27.90 19.63 -11.79
N SER A 128 28.90 20.43 -11.41
CA SER A 128 28.70 21.73 -10.74
C SER A 128 27.98 22.74 -11.63
N LEU A 129 28.29 22.75 -12.93
CA LEU A 129 27.62 23.61 -13.91
C LEU A 129 26.13 23.28 -14.03
N VAL A 130 25.79 21.99 -14.16
CA VAL A 130 24.39 21.55 -14.23
C VAL A 130 23.65 21.87 -12.93
N ALA A 131 24.27 21.61 -11.77
CA ALA A 131 23.68 21.96 -10.47
C ALA A 131 23.44 23.47 -10.33
N GLY A 132 24.36 24.31 -10.81
CA GLY A 132 24.22 25.77 -10.86
C GLY A 132 23.06 26.21 -11.75
N LYS A 133 22.92 25.63 -12.94
CA LYS A 133 21.78 25.90 -13.84
C LYS A 133 20.44 25.52 -13.21
N LEU A 134 20.36 24.36 -12.56
CA LEU A 134 19.14 23.93 -11.85
C LEU A 134 18.78 24.89 -10.70
N ARG A 135 19.78 25.45 -10.01
CA ARG A 135 19.56 26.44 -8.94
C ARG A 135 18.94 27.73 -9.50
N LYS A 136 19.48 28.26 -10.59
CA LYS A 136 18.92 29.44 -11.28
C LYS A 136 17.53 29.17 -11.84
N LEU A 137 17.33 28.01 -12.45
CA LEU A 137 16.04 27.61 -12.99
C LEU A 137 14.96 27.58 -11.90
N LYS A 138 15.29 27.07 -10.71
CA LYS A 138 14.41 27.09 -9.54
C LYS A 138 13.98 28.51 -9.15
N GLU A 139 14.86 29.52 -9.26
CA GLU A 139 14.52 30.92 -8.97
C GLU A 139 13.51 31.48 -9.98
N HIS A 140 13.72 31.19 -11.26
CA HIS A 140 12.79 31.59 -12.33
C HIS A 140 11.42 30.92 -12.19
N ILE A 141 11.38 29.62 -11.89
CA ILE A 141 10.12 28.90 -11.65
C ILE A 141 9.38 29.48 -10.43
N LYS A 142 10.10 29.85 -9.37
CA LYS A 142 9.48 30.49 -8.20
C LYS A 142 8.86 31.84 -8.53
N ALA A 143 9.54 32.68 -9.32
CA ALA A 143 9.03 33.96 -9.76
C ALA A 143 7.76 33.80 -10.61
N TRP A 144 7.84 32.94 -11.64
CA TRP A 144 6.70 32.60 -12.50
C TRP A 144 5.50 32.06 -11.69
N ARG A 145 5.73 31.16 -10.74
CA ARG A 145 4.63 30.60 -9.93
C ARG A 145 3.92 31.67 -9.11
N LYS A 146 4.66 32.65 -8.57
CA LYS A 146 4.06 33.76 -7.82
C LYS A 146 3.14 34.58 -8.73
N GLU A 147 3.59 34.87 -9.94
CA GLU A 147 2.83 35.60 -10.96
C GLU A 147 1.58 34.84 -11.41
N VAL A 148 1.71 33.55 -11.78
CA VAL A 148 0.57 32.72 -12.21
C VAL A 148 -0.47 32.54 -11.12
N THR A 149 -0.05 32.34 -9.86
CA THR A 149 -0.98 32.19 -8.74
C THR A 149 -1.79 33.46 -8.53
N GLU A 150 -1.16 34.62 -8.66
CA GLU A 150 -1.83 35.91 -8.51
C GLU A 150 -2.77 36.20 -9.69
N LYS A 151 -2.34 35.90 -10.92
CA LYS A 151 -3.18 36.03 -12.13
C LYS A 151 -4.42 35.15 -12.03
N ALA A 152 -4.27 33.88 -11.67
CA ALA A 152 -5.39 32.95 -11.53
C ALA A 152 -6.36 33.37 -10.42
N ARG A 153 -5.87 33.99 -9.33
CA ARG A 153 -6.72 34.52 -8.25
C ARG A 153 -7.60 35.67 -8.76
N LYS A 154 -7.00 36.63 -9.48
CA LYS A 154 -7.73 37.78 -10.05
C LYS A 154 -8.74 37.34 -11.11
N GLU A 155 -8.35 36.44 -12.01
CA GLU A 155 -9.23 35.90 -13.06
C GLU A 155 -10.44 35.16 -12.45
N MET A 156 -10.23 34.41 -11.36
CA MET A 156 -11.32 33.73 -10.65
C MET A 156 -12.30 34.73 -10.03
N GLU A 157 -11.80 35.79 -9.38
CA GLU A 157 -12.61 36.86 -8.79
C GLU A 157 -13.43 37.60 -9.85
N GLU A 158 -12.82 37.95 -10.98
CA GLU A 158 -13.49 38.58 -12.13
C GLU A 158 -14.57 37.67 -12.74
N LEU A 159 -14.28 36.39 -12.94
CA LEU A 159 -15.25 35.43 -13.51
C LEU A 159 -16.41 35.16 -12.56
N THR A 160 -16.17 35.09 -11.25
CA THR A 160 -17.22 34.92 -10.24
C THR A 160 -18.12 36.15 -10.18
N ASN A 161 -17.55 37.36 -10.17
CA ASN A 161 -18.33 38.60 -10.22
C ASN A 161 -19.18 38.67 -11.50
N ARG A 162 -18.60 38.32 -12.66
CA ARG A 162 -19.33 38.27 -13.94
C ARG A 162 -20.50 37.27 -13.92
N ILE A 163 -20.37 36.11 -13.26
CA ILE A 163 -21.47 35.17 -13.11
C ILE A 163 -22.57 35.77 -12.22
N ASN A 164 -22.20 36.40 -11.09
CA ASN A 164 -23.16 37.05 -10.20
C ASN A 164 -23.91 38.19 -10.89
N ASP A 165 -23.21 39.02 -11.69
CA ASP A 165 -23.80 40.10 -12.47
C ASP A 165 -24.81 39.56 -13.51
N ILE A 166 -24.45 38.47 -14.20
CA ILE A 166 -25.36 37.81 -15.15
C ILE A 166 -26.56 37.19 -14.43
N ASP A 167 -26.35 36.54 -13.29
CA ASP A 167 -27.42 35.94 -12.50
C ASP A 167 -28.40 37.00 -11.99
N HIS A 168 -27.90 38.18 -11.58
CA HIS A 168 -28.74 39.32 -11.19
C HIS A 168 -29.58 39.88 -12.37
N LEU A 169 -29.02 39.92 -13.59
CA LEU A 169 -29.76 40.33 -14.78
C LEU A 169 -30.84 39.29 -15.16
N VAL A 170 -30.55 38.00 -14.98
CA VAL A 170 -31.51 36.91 -15.18
C VAL A 170 -32.66 36.98 -14.18
N GLU A 171 -32.38 37.27 -12.91
CA GLU A 171 -33.40 37.47 -11.87
C GLU A 171 -34.31 38.68 -12.14
N GLN A 172 -33.81 39.72 -12.81
CA GLN A 172 -34.59 40.86 -13.29
C GLN A 172 -35.44 40.56 -14.54
N GLY A 173 -35.45 39.31 -15.03
CA GLY A 173 -36.23 38.89 -16.19
C GLY A 173 -35.57 39.16 -17.55
N LEU A 174 -34.34 39.65 -17.58
CA LEU A 174 -33.59 39.94 -18.79
C LEU A 174 -32.81 38.70 -19.27
N ILE A 175 -33.53 37.76 -19.88
CA ILE A 175 -32.94 36.50 -20.38
C ILE A 175 -32.58 36.63 -21.86
N ASN A 176 -31.28 36.64 -22.17
CA ASN A 176 -30.74 36.56 -23.54
C ASN A 176 -29.84 35.33 -23.70
N LYS A 177 -29.90 34.67 -24.87
CA LYS A 177 -29.01 33.55 -25.24
C LYS A 177 -27.53 33.91 -25.12
N GLU A 178 -27.15 35.14 -25.46
CA GLU A 178 -25.76 35.61 -25.36
C GLU A 178 -25.26 35.66 -23.90
N LEU A 179 -26.12 36.08 -22.97
CA LEU A 179 -25.81 36.12 -21.54
C LEU A 179 -25.60 34.70 -20.98
N LEU A 180 -26.46 33.74 -21.38
CA LEU A 180 -26.34 32.34 -20.97
C LEU A 180 -25.07 31.67 -21.54
N ILE A 181 -24.70 31.98 -22.79
CA ILE A 181 -23.44 31.50 -23.39
C ILE A 181 -22.24 32.09 -22.63
N SER A 182 -22.25 33.41 -22.39
CA SER A 182 -21.20 34.10 -21.60
C SER A 182 -21.05 33.52 -20.20
N ARG A 183 -22.17 33.23 -19.51
CA ARG A 183 -22.19 32.55 -18.20
C ARG A 183 -21.58 31.15 -18.27
N GLN A 184 -21.97 30.36 -19.27
CA GLN A 184 -21.46 29.01 -19.46
C GLN A 184 -19.95 29.01 -19.75
N THR A 185 -19.46 29.95 -20.57
CA THR A 185 -18.03 30.11 -20.84
C THR A 185 -17.26 30.54 -19.60
N ALA A 186 -17.79 31.47 -18.80
CA ALA A 186 -17.18 31.88 -17.54
C ALA A 186 -17.10 30.71 -16.55
N TYR A 187 -18.18 29.94 -16.44
CA TYR A 187 -18.22 28.74 -15.60
C TYR A 187 -17.22 27.66 -16.04
N GLN A 188 -17.10 27.40 -17.35
CA GLN A 188 -16.10 26.48 -17.90
C GLN A 188 -14.67 26.89 -17.54
N LYS A 189 -14.35 28.19 -17.65
CA LYS A 189 -13.02 28.71 -17.25
C LYS A 189 -12.75 28.56 -15.76
N ILE A 190 -13.74 28.82 -14.90
CA ILE A 190 -13.63 28.55 -13.45
C ILE A 190 -13.34 27.07 -13.20
N MET A 191 -14.07 26.17 -13.85
CA MET A 191 -13.84 24.73 -13.72
C MET A 191 -12.43 24.31 -14.16
N GLU A 192 -11.87 24.91 -15.21
CA GLU A 192 -10.49 24.65 -15.65
C GLU A 192 -9.44 25.12 -14.64
N ILE A 193 -9.63 26.30 -14.04
CA ILE A 193 -8.74 26.83 -12.99
C ILE A 193 -8.83 25.93 -11.74
N GLU A 194 -10.04 25.55 -11.34
CA GLU A 194 -10.25 24.74 -10.15
C GLU A 194 -9.78 23.29 -10.35
N SER A 195 -9.93 22.73 -11.55
CA SER A 195 -9.39 21.41 -11.90
C SER A 195 -7.87 21.35 -11.73
N ARG A 196 -7.15 22.40 -12.17
CA ARG A 196 -5.69 22.53 -11.94
C ARG A 196 -5.34 22.64 -10.46
N ARG A 197 -6.12 23.39 -9.67
CA ARG A 197 -5.95 23.50 -8.21
C ARG A 197 -6.21 22.16 -7.50
N ILE A 198 -7.24 21.44 -7.92
CA ILE A 198 -7.58 20.10 -7.44
C ILE A 198 -6.44 19.14 -7.77
N GLU A 199 -5.79 19.22 -8.92
CA GLU A 199 -4.61 18.41 -9.25
C GLU A 199 -3.42 18.67 -8.30
N ASP A 200 -3.15 19.94 -7.95
CA ASP A 200 -2.15 20.29 -6.92
C ASP A 200 -2.52 19.69 -5.56
N LEU A 201 -3.79 19.77 -5.16
CA LEU A 201 -4.28 19.20 -3.90
C LEU A 201 -4.23 17.67 -3.90
N LYS A 202 -4.58 17.03 -5.02
CA LYS A 202 -4.46 15.58 -5.24
C LYS A 202 -3.01 15.14 -4.99
N GLN A 203 -2.05 15.79 -5.62
CA GLN A 203 -0.62 15.47 -5.43
C GLN A 203 -0.16 15.69 -3.98
N LYS A 204 -0.64 16.75 -3.30
CA LYS A 204 -0.34 17.00 -1.88
C LYS A 204 -0.93 15.93 -0.96
N SER A 205 -2.12 15.43 -1.27
CA SER A 205 -2.83 14.43 -0.45
C SER A 205 -2.17 13.04 -0.49
N ARG A 206 -1.44 12.72 -1.58
CA ARG A 206 -0.79 11.42 -1.83
C ARG A 206 -1.77 10.24 -1.91
N THR A 207 -2.96 10.47 -2.46
CA THR A 207 -3.99 9.44 -2.69
C THR A 207 -3.80 8.79 -4.07
N THR A 208 -4.14 7.50 -4.22
CA THR A 208 -4.02 6.73 -5.47
C THR A 208 -5.22 6.85 -6.42
N TRP A 209 -4.93 6.76 -7.73
CA TRP A 209 -5.84 6.81 -8.89
C TRP A 209 -7.22 6.17 -8.74
N ALA A 210 -7.30 5.00 -8.11
CA ALA A 210 -8.56 4.27 -7.98
C ALA A 210 -9.61 5.02 -7.12
N LEU A 211 -9.21 5.97 -6.28
CA LEU A 211 -10.09 6.84 -5.48
C LEU A 211 -10.28 8.23 -6.14
N GLU A 212 -9.55 8.53 -7.22
CA GLU A 212 -9.47 9.87 -7.84
C GLU A 212 -10.67 10.20 -8.74
N GLY A 213 -11.55 9.23 -9.00
CA GLY A 213 -12.82 9.46 -9.72
C GLY A 213 -13.93 10.10 -8.88
N ASP A 214 -13.69 10.32 -7.58
CA ASP A 214 -14.58 11.05 -6.68
C ASP A 214 -14.00 12.49 -6.53
N GLU A 215 -14.54 13.47 -7.27
CA GLU A 215 -14.03 14.85 -7.36
C GLU A 215 -14.30 15.69 -6.08
N ASN A 216 -14.01 15.14 -4.91
CA ASN A 216 -14.32 15.77 -3.64
C ASN A 216 -13.10 16.54 -3.07
N SER A 217 -13.08 17.86 -3.23
CA SER A 217 -12.00 18.73 -2.72
C SER A 217 -11.88 18.70 -1.18
N ALA A 218 -12.99 18.64 -0.45
CA ALA A 218 -13.01 18.54 1.02
C ALA A 218 -12.34 17.25 1.51
N PHE A 219 -12.51 16.14 0.79
CA PHE A 219 -11.80 14.89 1.08
C PHE A 219 -10.28 15.05 0.98
N PHE A 220 -9.77 15.70 -0.09
CA PHE A 220 -8.34 15.92 -0.26
C PHE A 220 -7.77 16.88 0.80
N HIS A 221 -8.50 17.95 1.14
CA HIS A 221 -8.14 18.86 2.22
C HIS A 221 -8.08 18.14 3.58
N GLY A 222 -9.10 17.35 3.92
CA GLY A 222 -9.13 16.54 5.13
C GLY A 222 -7.96 15.55 5.22
N MET A 223 -7.59 14.92 4.11
CA MET A 223 -6.42 14.03 4.04
C MET A 223 -5.09 14.77 4.22
N ILE A 224 -4.90 15.91 3.55
CA ILE A 224 -3.69 16.74 3.71
C ILE A 224 -3.53 17.16 5.17
N ASN A 225 -4.59 17.70 5.77
CA ASN A 225 -4.58 18.15 7.16
C ASN A 225 -4.29 16.99 8.11
N LYS A 226 -4.87 15.80 7.86
CA LYS A 226 -4.55 14.58 8.63
C LYS A 226 -3.07 14.19 8.49
N HIS A 227 -2.52 14.19 7.29
CA HIS A 227 -1.11 13.85 7.03
C HIS A 227 -0.15 14.84 7.68
N GLN A 228 -0.37 16.14 7.48
CA GLN A 228 0.44 17.19 8.12
C GLN A 228 0.44 17.04 9.64
N ARG A 229 -0.74 16.88 10.27
CA ARG A 229 -0.84 16.64 11.72
C ARG A 229 -0.12 15.38 12.17
N SER A 230 -0.25 14.30 11.39
CA SER A 230 0.37 13.04 11.74
C SER A 230 1.90 13.09 11.71
N GLN A 231 2.48 13.94 10.85
CA GLN A 231 3.92 14.09 10.63
C GLN A 231 4.53 15.27 11.40
N ARG A 232 3.70 16.20 11.90
CA ARG A 232 4.16 17.37 12.64
C ARG A 232 4.87 16.96 13.94
N ILE A 233 6.03 17.54 14.17
CA ILE A 233 6.81 17.38 15.39
C ILE A 233 6.41 18.51 16.33
N ASN A 234 5.53 18.23 17.29
CA ASN A 234 5.05 19.22 18.26
C ASN A 234 6.09 19.56 19.35
N GLY A 235 7.11 18.72 19.48
CA GLY A 235 8.20 18.84 20.44
C GLY A 235 8.92 17.50 20.55
N THR A 236 10.05 17.49 21.27
CA THR A 236 10.78 16.25 21.52
C THR A 236 11.33 16.23 22.95
N LYS A 237 11.50 15.02 23.49
CA LYS A 237 12.03 14.83 24.85
C LYS A 237 13.53 14.57 24.82
N GLU A 238 14.30 15.34 25.59
CA GLU A 238 15.73 15.15 25.82
C GLU A 238 16.04 15.25 27.32
N ASN A 239 16.86 14.33 27.84
CA ASN A 239 17.27 14.30 29.25
C ASN A 239 16.12 14.45 30.27
N GLY A 240 14.92 13.96 29.95
CA GLY A 240 13.75 14.07 30.82
C GLY A 240 12.84 15.27 30.54
N PHE A 241 13.29 16.28 29.80
CA PHE A 241 12.57 17.53 29.56
C PHE A 241 11.93 17.59 28.17
N TRP A 242 10.76 18.22 28.09
CA TRP A 242 10.05 18.42 26.83
C TRP A 242 10.48 19.74 26.19
N ILE A 243 11.01 19.67 24.98
CA ILE A 243 11.47 20.82 24.19
C ILE A 243 10.43 21.08 23.09
N ASN A 244 9.85 22.27 23.10
CA ASN A 244 8.85 22.73 22.12
C ASN A 244 9.34 23.94 21.27
N ASP A 245 10.51 24.50 21.58
CA ASP A 245 11.11 25.60 20.84
C ASP A 245 11.62 25.12 19.45
N PRO A 246 11.20 25.76 18.33
CA PRO A 246 11.63 25.38 16.98
C PRO A 246 13.14 25.35 16.77
N VAL A 247 13.89 26.30 17.34
CA VAL A 247 15.35 26.40 17.15
C VAL A 247 16.05 25.27 17.90
N ALA A 248 15.66 25.04 19.15
CA ALA A 248 16.18 23.95 19.97
C ALA A 248 15.89 22.58 19.37
N ILE A 249 14.69 22.35 18.82
CA ILE A 249 14.34 21.09 18.14
C ILE A 249 15.23 20.88 16.90
N LYS A 250 15.48 21.94 16.11
CA LYS A 250 16.36 21.86 14.94
C LYS A 250 17.80 21.57 15.32
N GLU A 251 18.32 22.20 16.37
CA GLU A 251 19.68 21.96 16.87
C GLU A 251 19.84 20.55 17.43
N LEU A 252 18.83 20.06 18.15
CA LEU A 252 18.80 18.70 18.68
C LEU A 252 18.77 17.66 17.55
N ALA A 253 17.93 17.87 16.54
CA ALA A 253 17.90 17.02 15.36
C ALA A 253 19.25 17.04 14.63
N PHE A 254 19.86 18.22 14.46
CA PHE A 254 21.19 18.36 13.88
C PHE A 254 22.23 17.55 14.68
N LYS A 255 22.36 17.77 15.99
CA LYS A 255 23.31 17.04 16.85
C LYS A 255 23.07 15.53 16.81
N HIS A 256 21.81 15.10 16.88
CA HIS A 256 21.44 13.68 16.85
C HIS A 256 21.91 12.98 15.58
N PHE A 257 21.67 13.57 14.41
CA PHE A 257 22.03 12.94 13.14
C PHE A 257 23.50 13.16 12.78
N ALA A 258 24.05 14.36 13.00
CA ALA A 258 25.46 14.64 12.74
C ALA A 258 26.38 13.72 13.55
N GLY A 259 26.12 13.55 14.86
CA GLY A 259 26.87 12.64 15.72
C GLY A 259 26.71 11.16 15.36
N ARG A 260 25.64 10.79 14.65
CA ARG A 260 25.40 9.41 14.23
C ARG A 260 26.19 9.03 12.99
N PHE A 261 26.39 9.99 12.08
CA PHE A 261 27.09 9.77 10.80
C PHE A 261 28.57 10.12 10.84
N THR A 262 29.11 10.58 11.96
CA THR A 262 30.55 10.83 12.17
C THR A 262 31.27 9.53 12.56
N GLU A 263 32.48 9.35 12.05
CA GLU A 263 33.46 8.35 12.49
C GLU A 263 34.56 9.02 13.33
N PRO A 264 35.09 8.36 14.36
CA PRO A 264 36.27 8.85 15.05
C PRO A 264 37.52 8.58 14.17
N ILE A 265 37.96 9.59 13.39
CA ILE A 265 39.24 9.66 12.61
C ILE A 265 39.15 8.87 11.27
N ASN A 266 39.55 9.32 10.06
CA ASN A 266 40.66 10.16 9.57
C ASN A 266 40.27 10.87 8.25
N ARG A 267 40.66 12.14 8.07
CA ARG A 267 40.41 12.93 6.84
C ARG A 267 41.62 12.93 5.90
N ALA A 268 41.40 12.64 4.63
CA ALA A 268 42.29 13.05 3.55
C ALA A 268 41.48 13.61 2.37
N LEU A 269 41.71 14.88 2.05
CA LEU A 269 41.13 15.60 0.91
C LEU A 269 42.18 15.60 -0.21
N ASN A 270 41.86 15.00 -1.36
CA ASN A 270 42.61 15.23 -2.60
C ASN A 270 41.70 15.91 -3.63
N SER A 271 42.17 17.04 -4.15
CA SER A 271 41.56 17.77 -5.25
C SER A 271 42.57 17.91 -6.39
N SER A 272 42.16 17.56 -7.61
CA SER A 272 42.86 17.98 -8.82
C SER A 272 41.85 18.32 -9.91
N ALA A 273 42.09 19.48 -10.53
CA ALA A 273 41.22 20.20 -11.44
C ALA A 273 41.19 19.62 -12.87
N LEU A 274 40.10 19.86 -13.60
CA LEU A 274 39.95 19.49 -15.01
C LEU A 274 39.31 20.62 -15.85
N ASN A 275 39.76 20.65 -17.11
CA ASN A 275 39.46 21.58 -18.19
C ASN A 275 38.02 21.56 -18.73
N LEU A 276 37.67 22.63 -19.46
CA LEU A 276 36.32 23.15 -19.61
C LEU A 276 35.79 23.13 -21.04
N ARG A 277 34.52 22.73 -21.20
CA ARG A 277 33.59 23.20 -22.24
C ARG A 277 32.15 23.19 -21.70
N ASN A 278 31.23 23.84 -22.42
CA ASN A 278 29.81 23.83 -22.10
C ASN A 278 29.20 22.45 -22.36
N TYR A 279 28.62 21.85 -21.32
CA TYR A 279 28.28 20.43 -21.32
C TYR A 279 26.80 20.19 -20.95
N PRO A 280 26.01 19.49 -21.79
CA PRO A 280 24.69 18.99 -21.43
C PRO A 280 24.75 17.81 -20.43
N PRO A 281 23.63 17.39 -19.80
CA PRO A 281 23.61 16.31 -18.80
C PRO A 281 24.38 15.02 -19.14
N PRO A 282 24.45 14.54 -20.40
CA PRO A 282 25.26 13.39 -20.78
C PRO A 282 26.76 13.55 -20.48
N HIS A 283 27.29 14.76 -20.52
CA HIS A 283 28.70 15.04 -20.24
C HIS A 283 29.01 15.09 -18.75
N ALA A 284 28.04 15.47 -17.92
CA ALA A 284 28.15 15.34 -16.46
C ALA A 284 28.23 13.87 -16.02
N MET A 285 27.48 12.99 -16.69
CA MET A 285 27.59 11.54 -16.47
C MET A 285 28.92 10.97 -16.96
N LYS A 286 29.42 11.40 -18.14
CA LYS A 286 30.75 11.00 -18.62
C LYS A 286 31.87 11.46 -17.68
N HIS A 287 31.75 12.65 -17.10
CA HIS A 287 32.70 13.15 -16.10
C HIS A 287 32.71 12.26 -14.85
N PHE A 288 31.54 11.90 -14.31
CA PHE A 288 31.46 10.95 -13.19
C PHE A 288 31.99 9.56 -13.58
N GLU A 289 31.67 9.06 -14.77
CA GLU A 289 32.16 7.76 -15.25
C GLU A 289 33.69 7.70 -15.33
N ALA A 290 34.33 8.79 -15.76
CA ALA A 290 35.78 8.90 -15.87
C ALA A 290 36.47 9.11 -14.51
N SER A 291 35.95 10.01 -13.67
CA SER A 291 36.61 10.45 -12.43
C SER A 291 36.14 9.73 -11.17
N GLY A 292 34.89 9.26 -11.14
CA GLY A 292 34.19 8.82 -9.92
C GLY A 292 33.91 9.93 -8.91
N TYR A 293 34.25 11.18 -9.24
CA TYR A 293 34.14 12.32 -8.34
C TYR A 293 32.79 13.02 -8.48
N ILE A 294 32.27 13.52 -7.36
CA ILE A 294 31.07 14.37 -7.32
C ILE A 294 31.40 15.60 -6.48
N ASP A 295 31.26 16.78 -7.08
CA ASP A 295 31.59 18.04 -6.44
C ASP A 295 30.67 18.39 -5.26
N LYS A 296 31.21 19.25 -4.39
CA LYS A 296 30.47 19.79 -3.24
C LYS A 296 29.18 20.49 -3.71
N GLY A 297 28.06 20.10 -3.08
CA GLY A 297 26.73 20.63 -3.37
C GLY A 297 25.99 19.92 -4.51
N CYS A 298 26.62 18.98 -5.23
CA CYS A 298 25.96 18.15 -6.24
C CYS A 298 25.31 16.89 -5.66
N ASN A 299 25.67 16.52 -4.42
CA ASN A 299 25.16 15.36 -3.69
C ASN A 299 24.55 15.72 -2.32
N SER A 300 24.01 16.94 -2.19
CA SER A 300 23.24 17.35 -1.00
C SER A 300 21.87 16.67 -0.97
N SER A 301 21.41 16.30 0.22
CA SER A 301 20.15 15.60 0.44
C SER A 301 19.45 16.05 1.73
N PHE A 302 18.14 15.78 1.81
CA PHE A 302 17.34 16.11 2.99
C PHE A 302 16.85 14.85 3.70
N ILE A 303 17.06 14.73 5.01
CA ILE A 303 16.39 13.70 5.82
C ILE A 303 15.03 14.23 6.26
N ILE A 304 13.96 13.52 5.90
CA ILE A 304 12.60 13.73 6.42
C ILE A 304 12.31 12.68 7.49
N LEU A 305 11.67 13.10 8.57
CA LEU A 305 11.28 12.23 9.68
C LEU A 305 9.83 11.73 9.50
N VAL A 306 9.66 10.42 9.41
CA VAL A 306 8.34 9.77 9.32
C VAL A 306 8.05 9.00 10.61
N PRO A 307 6.93 9.26 11.33
CA PRO A 307 6.64 8.58 12.59
C PRO A 307 6.56 7.05 12.45
N LYS A 308 7.23 6.31 13.35
CA LYS A 308 7.16 4.85 13.47
C LYS A 308 6.01 4.40 14.38
N VAL A 309 5.70 5.20 15.39
CA VAL A 309 4.71 4.89 16.44
C VAL A 309 3.60 5.95 16.46
N GLN A 310 2.49 5.59 17.08
CA GLN A 310 1.43 6.54 17.42
C GLN A 310 1.94 7.47 18.54
N ASP A 311 1.74 8.78 18.40
CA ASP A 311 2.18 9.82 19.33
C ASP A 311 3.70 9.77 19.65
N PRO A 312 4.58 10.09 18.66
CA PRO A 312 6.03 10.05 18.85
C PRO A 312 6.50 11.11 19.85
N ILE A 313 7.44 10.73 20.73
CA ILE A 313 7.98 11.61 21.79
C ILE A 313 9.44 11.96 21.52
N THR A 314 10.23 10.99 21.06
CA THR A 314 11.67 11.15 20.84
C THR A 314 12.00 11.13 19.35
N ILE A 315 13.14 11.69 18.94
CA ILE A 315 13.58 11.61 17.53
C ILE A 315 13.74 10.15 17.07
N ASN A 316 14.08 9.22 17.96
CA ASN A 316 14.20 7.79 17.67
C ASN A 316 12.86 7.14 17.25
N ASP A 317 11.73 7.74 17.67
CA ASP A 317 10.37 7.32 17.31
C ASP A 317 10.04 7.65 15.83
N PHE A 318 10.95 8.31 15.10
CA PHE A 318 10.83 8.60 13.68
C PHE A 318 11.80 7.75 12.84
N ARG A 319 11.39 7.46 11.60
CA ARG A 319 12.20 6.83 10.55
C ARG A 319 12.76 7.94 9.65
N PRO A 320 14.08 8.03 9.48
CA PRO A 320 14.68 8.98 8.55
C PRO A 320 14.48 8.50 7.10
N ILE A 321 14.04 9.37 6.21
CA ILE A 321 13.99 9.12 4.76
C ILE A 321 14.79 10.21 4.06
N SER A 322 15.80 9.80 3.31
CA SER A 322 16.65 10.67 2.51
C SER A 322 15.99 11.03 1.18
N LEU A 323 15.70 12.31 1.00
CA LEU A 323 15.38 12.91 -0.27
C LEU A 323 16.66 13.33 -0.98
N ILE A 324 17.09 12.50 -1.92
CA ILE A 324 18.28 12.74 -2.73
C ILE A 324 18.00 13.68 -3.91
N GLY A 325 18.98 14.52 -4.27
CA GLY A 325 18.91 15.41 -5.42
C GLY A 325 18.75 14.65 -6.74
N CYS A 326 18.09 15.26 -7.73
CA CYS A 326 17.80 14.62 -9.02
C CYS A 326 19.06 14.18 -9.78
N LEU A 327 20.13 14.98 -9.73
CA LEU A 327 21.39 14.69 -10.41
C LEU A 327 22.05 13.41 -9.86
N TYR A 328 22.25 13.34 -8.55
CA TYR A 328 22.74 12.13 -7.90
C TYR A 328 21.78 10.95 -8.06
N LYS A 329 20.46 11.18 -8.01
CA LYS A 329 19.46 10.12 -8.21
C LYS A 329 19.61 9.43 -9.56
N ILE A 330 19.98 10.16 -10.61
CA ILE A 330 20.27 9.56 -11.93
C ILE A 330 21.51 8.66 -11.83
N ILE A 331 22.62 9.16 -11.26
CA ILE A 331 23.86 8.39 -11.06
C ILE A 331 23.58 7.09 -10.28
N SER A 332 22.99 7.23 -9.09
CA SER A 332 22.62 6.10 -8.23
C SER A 332 21.69 5.12 -8.92
N LYS A 333 20.69 5.60 -9.67
CA LYS A 333 19.77 4.72 -10.39
C LYS A 333 20.47 3.95 -11.51
N VAL A 334 21.38 4.57 -12.26
CA VAL A 334 22.18 3.90 -13.30
C VAL A 334 23.05 2.81 -12.67
N LEU A 335 23.77 3.12 -11.58
CA LEU A 335 24.59 2.14 -10.87
C LEU A 335 23.73 0.99 -10.30
N ALA A 336 22.57 1.29 -9.69
CA ALA A 336 21.66 0.29 -9.16
C ALA A 336 21.12 -0.64 -10.26
N GLU A 337 20.74 -0.13 -11.43
CA GLU A 337 20.28 -0.97 -12.55
C GLU A 337 21.41 -1.82 -13.16
N ARG A 338 22.66 -1.35 -13.13
CA ARG A 338 23.83 -2.17 -13.50
C ARG A 338 24.05 -3.29 -12.48
N LEU A 339 24.07 -2.95 -11.19
CA LEU A 339 24.30 -3.91 -10.11
C LEU A 339 23.21 -4.98 -10.05
N LYS A 340 21.95 -4.60 -10.28
CA LYS A 340 20.79 -5.51 -10.32
C LYS A 340 20.96 -6.67 -11.31
N LYS A 341 21.75 -6.49 -12.38
CA LYS A 341 22.03 -7.56 -13.36
C LYS A 341 22.92 -8.66 -12.80
N VAL A 342 23.82 -8.33 -11.87
CA VAL A 342 24.87 -9.24 -11.39
C VAL A 342 24.73 -9.60 -9.92
N VAL A 343 23.95 -8.84 -9.14
CA VAL A 343 23.84 -9.02 -7.68
C VAL A 343 23.41 -10.42 -7.25
N HIS A 344 22.60 -11.11 -8.07
CA HIS A 344 22.15 -12.47 -7.79
C HIS A 344 23.27 -13.53 -7.87
N LEU A 345 24.39 -13.21 -8.51
CA LEU A 345 25.56 -14.07 -8.65
C LEU A 345 26.50 -13.98 -7.44
N VAL A 346 26.51 -12.84 -6.76
CA VAL A 346 27.44 -12.54 -5.64
C VAL A 346 26.77 -12.57 -4.26
N VAL A 347 25.44 -12.59 -4.21
CA VAL A 347 24.67 -12.65 -2.95
C VAL A 347 24.01 -14.03 -2.81
N SER A 348 24.34 -14.72 -1.73
CA SER A 348 23.84 -16.05 -1.39
C SER A 348 22.32 -16.14 -1.37
N SER A 349 21.78 -17.33 -1.65
CA SER A 349 20.34 -17.59 -1.64
C SER A 349 19.68 -17.41 -0.26
N ALA A 350 20.47 -17.37 0.83
CA ALA A 350 19.98 -17.07 2.17
C ALA A 350 19.36 -15.66 2.31
N GLN A 351 19.75 -14.71 1.46
CA GLN A 351 19.22 -13.35 1.42
C GLN A 351 18.00 -13.24 0.48
N THR A 352 16.80 -13.10 1.01
CA THR A 352 15.59 -13.21 0.18
C THR A 352 15.07 -11.88 -0.39
N THR A 353 15.65 -10.73 0.00
CA THR A 353 15.15 -9.40 -0.39
C THR A 353 16.02 -8.67 -1.42
N PHE A 354 15.44 -7.66 -2.07
CA PHE A 354 16.02 -6.78 -3.11
C PHE A 354 16.58 -7.47 -4.37
N ILE A 355 16.60 -8.79 -4.42
CA ILE A 355 17.07 -9.58 -5.57
C ILE A 355 15.89 -10.04 -6.41
N LYS A 356 16.03 -9.93 -7.73
CA LYS A 356 14.99 -10.33 -8.68
C LYS A 356 14.67 -11.82 -8.50
N ASN A 357 13.39 -12.18 -8.62
CA ASN A 357 12.86 -13.54 -8.53
C ASN A 357 12.94 -14.21 -7.15
N ARG A 358 13.37 -13.51 -6.08
CA ARG A 358 13.24 -13.99 -4.69
C ARG A 358 11.94 -13.47 -4.07
N ASN A 359 11.25 -14.28 -3.27
CA ASN A 359 9.95 -13.94 -2.71
C ASN A 359 10.05 -13.76 -1.18
N ILE A 360 9.45 -12.68 -0.67
CA ILE A 360 9.36 -12.36 0.78
C ILE A 360 8.77 -13.51 1.61
N LEU A 361 7.93 -14.33 0.99
CA LEU A 361 7.21 -15.42 1.64
C LEU A 361 8.05 -16.70 1.75
N ASP A 362 9.19 -16.80 1.06
CA ASP A 362 10.04 -18.00 1.10
C ASP A 362 10.58 -18.21 2.53
N GLY A 363 11.13 -17.17 3.17
CA GLY A 363 11.64 -17.27 4.56
C GLY A 363 10.60 -17.69 5.61
N PRO A 364 9.41 -17.05 5.69
CA PRO A 364 8.35 -17.47 6.60
C PRO A 364 7.84 -18.91 6.35
N LEU A 365 7.79 -19.37 5.09
CA LEU A 365 7.44 -20.75 4.76
C LEU A 365 8.46 -21.73 5.35
N ILE A 366 9.75 -21.51 5.05
CA ILE A 366 10.87 -22.31 5.55
C ILE A 366 10.81 -22.42 7.07
N LEU A 367 10.70 -21.27 7.75
CA LEU A 367 10.74 -21.21 9.20
C LEU A 367 9.55 -21.93 9.85
N ASN A 368 8.35 -21.86 9.26
CA ASN A 368 7.19 -22.60 9.75
C ASN A 368 7.38 -24.12 9.60
N GLU A 369 7.84 -24.58 8.44
CA GLU A 369 8.09 -26.00 8.19
C GLU A 369 9.20 -26.54 9.09
N PHE A 370 10.26 -25.76 9.29
CA PHE A 370 11.33 -26.03 10.24
C PHE A 370 10.79 -26.23 11.67
N ILE A 371 10.02 -25.27 12.20
CA ILE A 371 9.45 -25.38 13.56
C ILE A 371 8.55 -26.61 13.68
N SER A 372 7.70 -26.85 12.68
CA SER A 372 6.83 -28.03 12.67
C SER A 372 7.61 -29.34 12.61
N TRP A 373 8.70 -29.40 11.85
CA TRP A 373 9.56 -30.58 11.76
C TRP A 373 10.32 -30.83 13.07
N VAL A 374 10.92 -29.81 13.69
CA VAL A 374 11.64 -29.95 14.97
C VAL A 374 10.70 -30.47 16.06
N LYS A 375 9.49 -29.90 16.17
CA LYS A 375 8.47 -30.33 17.12
C LYS A 375 8.04 -31.78 16.91
N ARG A 376 7.81 -32.19 15.66
CA ARG A 376 7.43 -33.58 15.32
C ARG A 376 8.50 -34.60 15.67
N ASN A 377 9.76 -34.27 15.39
CA ASN A 377 10.90 -35.16 15.65
C ASN A 377 11.42 -35.07 17.09
N LYS A 378 10.75 -34.30 17.97
CA LYS A 378 11.14 -34.09 19.37
C LYS A 378 12.61 -33.66 19.53
N LYS A 379 13.15 -32.91 18.57
CA LYS A 379 14.52 -32.39 18.62
C LYS A 379 14.59 -31.11 19.46
N LYS A 380 15.75 -30.86 20.08
CA LYS A 380 16.04 -29.60 20.76
C LYS A 380 16.73 -28.62 19.82
N ALA A 381 16.18 -27.42 19.67
CA ALA A 381 16.72 -26.37 18.81
C ALA A 381 16.49 -24.97 19.39
N PHE A 382 17.22 -23.99 18.88
CA PHE A 382 16.90 -22.58 19.11
C PHE A 382 16.63 -21.84 17.80
N THR A 383 15.88 -20.76 17.92
CA THR A 383 15.77 -19.71 16.92
C THR A 383 16.17 -18.39 17.57
N PHE A 384 17.09 -17.65 16.96
CA PHE A 384 17.56 -16.36 17.47
C PHE A 384 17.30 -15.28 16.43
N LYS A 385 16.38 -14.38 16.73
CA LYS A 385 16.04 -13.24 15.87
C LYS A 385 16.87 -12.04 16.30
N VAL A 386 17.67 -11.52 15.37
CA VAL A 386 18.55 -10.36 15.60
C VAL A 386 17.85 -9.06 15.18
N ASP A 387 18.04 -8.02 15.98
CA ASP A 387 17.63 -6.64 15.67
C ASP A 387 18.89 -5.76 15.62
N PHE A 388 19.22 -5.24 14.44
CA PHE A 388 20.32 -4.30 14.28
C PHE A 388 19.85 -2.91 14.69
N GLU A 389 20.63 -2.25 15.56
CA GLU A 389 20.40 -0.87 15.88
C GLU A 389 20.65 -0.06 14.61
N LYS A 390 19.57 0.48 14.02
CA LYS A 390 19.70 1.61 13.09
C LYS A 390 20.53 1.27 11.84
N ALA A 391 20.43 0.01 11.37
CA ALA A 391 21.33 -0.68 10.44
C ALA A 391 21.87 0.14 9.25
N PHE A 392 21.01 0.84 8.50
CA PHE A 392 21.46 1.64 7.36
C PHE A 392 22.44 2.75 7.80
N ASP A 393 22.22 3.37 8.94
CA ASP A 393 22.92 4.59 9.32
C ASP A 393 24.27 4.32 10.02
N SER A 394 24.58 3.06 10.38
CA SER A 394 25.78 2.70 11.14
C SER A 394 26.83 1.91 10.35
N LEU A 395 26.50 1.48 9.12
CA LEU A 395 27.40 0.67 8.30
C LEU A 395 28.71 1.42 7.98
N SER A 396 29.86 0.81 8.27
CA SER A 396 31.17 1.34 7.92
C SER A 396 31.43 1.25 6.41
N TRP A 397 31.93 2.34 5.83
CA TRP A 397 32.28 2.37 4.41
C TRP A 397 33.54 1.58 4.09
N GLU A 398 34.50 1.52 5.02
CA GLU A 398 35.73 0.74 4.85
C GLU A 398 35.43 -0.77 4.82
N PHE A 399 34.54 -1.22 5.71
CA PHE A 399 34.04 -2.60 5.68
C PHE A 399 33.35 -2.93 4.36
N LEU A 400 32.47 -2.05 3.88
CA LEU A 400 31.79 -2.24 2.60
C LEU A 400 32.79 -2.32 1.43
N ASP A 401 33.82 -1.47 1.40
CA ASP A 401 34.86 -1.55 0.37
C ASP A 401 35.66 -2.85 0.44
N SER A 402 36.02 -3.29 1.65
CA SER A 402 36.71 -4.57 1.88
C SER A 402 35.89 -5.76 1.39
N VAL A 403 34.57 -5.79 1.66
CA VAL A 403 33.69 -6.87 1.17
C VAL A 403 33.60 -6.84 -0.36
N MET A 404 33.43 -5.66 -0.96
CA MET A 404 33.43 -5.53 -2.42
C MET A 404 34.77 -5.95 -3.05
N LEU A 405 35.89 -5.66 -2.41
CA LEU A 405 37.23 -6.08 -2.85
C LEU A 405 37.34 -7.61 -2.84
N GLN A 406 36.88 -8.27 -1.77
CA GLN A 406 36.91 -9.74 -1.66
C GLN A 406 35.95 -10.41 -2.65
N MET A 407 34.88 -9.74 -3.04
CA MET A 407 33.98 -10.15 -4.13
C MET A 407 34.49 -9.77 -5.53
N GLU A 408 35.75 -9.33 -5.65
CA GLU A 408 36.43 -9.00 -6.91
C GLU A 408 35.79 -7.84 -7.70
N PHE A 409 35.07 -6.93 -7.02
CA PHE A 409 34.61 -5.71 -7.69
C PHE A 409 35.81 -4.86 -8.12
N GLY A 410 35.88 -4.57 -9.43
CA GLY A 410 36.95 -3.79 -10.03
C GLY A 410 37.14 -2.43 -9.38
N VAL A 411 38.39 -1.95 -9.36
CA VAL A 411 38.79 -0.68 -8.71
C VAL A 411 37.92 0.50 -9.16
N LYS A 412 37.57 0.56 -10.46
CA LYS A 412 36.70 1.61 -11.02
C LYS A 412 35.29 1.61 -10.41
N TRP A 413 34.72 0.44 -10.14
CA TRP A 413 33.41 0.35 -9.50
C TRP A 413 33.49 0.84 -8.05
N ARG A 414 34.49 0.35 -7.31
CA ARG A 414 34.72 0.73 -5.92
C ARG A 414 34.96 2.25 -5.78
N SER A 415 35.71 2.86 -6.70
CA SER A 415 35.89 4.32 -6.72
C SER A 415 34.58 5.09 -6.96
N TRP A 416 33.71 4.60 -7.86
CA TRP A 416 32.36 5.18 -8.04
C TRP A 416 31.52 5.10 -6.78
N ILE A 417 31.52 3.96 -6.07
CA ILE A 417 30.79 3.80 -4.81
C ILE A 417 31.37 4.74 -3.75
N ARG A 418 32.70 4.79 -3.61
CA ARG A 418 33.36 5.69 -2.66
C ARG A 418 33.03 7.15 -2.94
N GLY A 419 33.03 7.58 -4.20
CA GLY A 419 32.63 8.92 -4.61
C GLY A 419 31.15 9.23 -4.30
N CYS A 420 30.25 8.27 -4.50
CA CYS A 420 28.83 8.40 -4.15
C CYS A 420 28.60 8.58 -2.64
N LEU A 421 29.38 7.88 -1.81
CA LEU A 421 29.24 7.91 -0.35
C LEU A 421 29.90 9.16 0.24
N SER A 422 31.20 9.37 -0.02
CA SER A 422 32.01 10.43 0.59
C SER A 422 31.64 11.86 0.20
N SER A 423 30.99 12.07 -0.96
CA SER A 423 30.51 13.39 -1.38
C SER A 423 29.18 13.80 -0.73
N THR A 424 28.57 12.92 0.08
CA THR A 424 27.21 13.11 0.60
C THR A 424 27.16 14.17 1.68
N ARG A 425 26.22 15.10 1.52
CA ARG A 425 25.86 16.09 2.53
C ARG A 425 24.39 16.04 2.86
N VAL A 426 24.07 16.30 4.12
CA VAL A 426 22.73 16.10 4.65
C VAL A 426 22.28 17.26 5.52
N SER A 427 21.02 17.65 5.34
CA SER A 427 20.27 18.47 6.30
C SER A 427 19.00 17.74 6.74
N VAL A 428 18.54 17.94 7.96
CA VAL A 428 17.29 17.36 8.47
C VAL A 428 16.16 18.36 8.27
N ILE A 429 15.02 17.92 7.72
CA ILE A 429 13.81 18.74 7.61
C ILE A 429 12.95 18.52 8.86
N ILE A 430 12.76 19.58 9.63
CA ILE A 430 11.87 19.65 10.79
C ILE A 430 10.71 20.59 10.46
N ASN A 431 9.48 20.06 10.45
CA ASN A 431 8.25 20.81 10.17
C ASN A 431 8.32 21.70 8.91
N GLY A 432 9.03 21.23 7.89
CA GLY A 432 9.16 21.92 6.61
C GLY A 432 10.40 22.79 6.48
N SER A 433 11.17 23.06 7.54
CA SER A 433 12.44 23.81 7.44
C SER A 433 13.67 22.93 7.66
N ALA A 434 14.76 23.23 6.95
CA ALA A 434 16.01 22.47 7.06
C ALA A 434 16.89 22.97 8.22
N THR A 435 17.62 22.04 8.85
CA THR A 435 18.74 22.32 9.77
C THR A 435 19.99 22.77 9.02
N LYS A 436 21.07 23.06 9.75
CA LYS A 436 22.42 23.16 9.17
C LYS A 436 22.78 21.86 8.44
N GLU A 437 23.56 22.00 7.37
CA GLU A 437 24.12 20.87 6.60
C GLU A 437 25.34 20.28 7.32
N PHE A 438 25.50 18.96 7.26
CA PHE A 438 26.67 18.23 7.75
C PHE A 438 27.10 17.14 6.76
N ASP A 439 28.37 16.73 6.85
CA ASP A 439 28.94 15.66 6.03
C ASP A 439 28.63 14.28 6.66
N MET A 440 28.48 13.24 5.83
CA MET A 440 28.41 11.85 6.28
C MET A 440 29.81 11.22 6.21
N GLU A 441 30.14 10.37 7.19
CA GLU A 441 31.39 9.59 7.22
C GLU A 441 31.14 8.09 7.30
N ARG A 442 29.91 7.67 7.65
CA ARG A 442 29.43 6.29 7.60
C ARG A 442 27.95 6.22 7.24
N GLY A 443 27.45 5.01 7.04
CA GLY A 443 26.03 4.71 6.80
C GLY A 443 25.59 4.93 5.35
N LEU A 444 24.37 4.48 5.06
CA LEU A 444 23.73 4.48 3.75
C LEU A 444 22.43 5.28 3.81
N ARG A 445 22.06 5.91 2.69
CA ARG A 445 20.89 6.80 2.65
C ARG A 445 19.60 6.01 2.46
N GLN A 446 18.73 6.02 3.47
CA GLN A 446 17.42 5.37 3.38
C GLN A 446 16.51 6.10 2.37
N GLY A 447 16.33 5.55 1.17
CA GLY A 447 15.59 6.15 0.05
C GLY A 447 16.41 6.33 -1.23
N ASP A 448 17.72 6.06 -1.16
CA ASP A 448 18.62 6.02 -2.30
C ASP A 448 18.48 4.69 -3.07
N PRO A 449 18.25 4.68 -4.42
CA PRO A 449 18.12 3.45 -5.20
C PRO A 449 19.28 2.45 -5.06
N LEU A 450 20.51 2.93 -4.83
CA LEU A 450 21.71 2.12 -4.73
C LEU A 450 21.91 1.51 -3.33
N SER A 451 21.51 2.24 -2.28
CA SER A 451 21.76 1.87 -0.88
C SER A 451 21.25 0.47 -0.48
N PRO A 452 20.06 -0.01 -0.89
CA PRO A 452 19.60 -1.37 -0.59
C PRO A 452 20.54 -2.47 -1.09
N PHE A 453 21.14 -2.29 -2.27
CA PHE A 453 22.05 -3.27 -2.85
C PHE A 453 23.41 -3.27 -2.16
N LEU A 454 23.92 -2.09 -1.79
CA LEU A 454 25.14 -1.98 -0.99
C LEU A 454 24.97 -2.61 0.39
N PHE A 455 23.79 -2.45 1.00
CA PHE A 455 23.50 -3.07 2.28
C PHE A 455 23.53 -4.60 2.22
N ILE A 456 22.90 -5.22 1.22
CA ILE A 456 22.93 -6.69 1.10
C ILE A 456 24.31 -7.22 0.77
N ILE A 457 25.14 -6.46 0.02
CA ILE A 457 26.56 -6.81 -0.21
C ILE A 457 27.31 -6.82 1.12
N ALA A 458 27.16 -5.80 1.96
CA ALA A 458 27.78 -5.80 3.29
C ALA A 458 27.25 -6.93 4.19
N ALA A 459 25.95 -7.21 4.15
CA ALA A 459 25.33 -8.29 4.91
C ALA A 459 25.81 -9.68 4.48
N GLU A 460 26.29 -9.84 3.25
CA GLU A 460 26.91 -11.06 2.76
C GLU A 460 28.18 -11.42 3.56
N GLY A 461 28.87 -10.42 4.12
CA GLY A 461 29.99 -10.67 5.04
C GLY A 461 29.57 -11.49 6.27
N LEU A 462 28.34 -11.29 6.77
CA LEU A 462 27.78 -12.11 7.86
C LEU A 462 27.45 -13.52 7.37
N HIS A 463 26.92 -13.65 6.15
CA HIS A 463 26.67 -14.96 5.54
C HIS A 463 27.98 -15.76 5.43
N ALA A 464 29.04 -15.17 4.86
CA ALA A 464 30.34 -15.79 4.72
C ALA A 464 30.96 -16.21 6.06
N ALA A 465 30.83 -15.36 7.10
CA ALA A 465 31.28 -15.70 8.45
C ALA A 465 30.54 -16.93 9.02
N MET A 466 29.24 -17.03 8.77
CA MET A 466 28.42 -18.17 9.19
C MET A 466 28.73 -19.45 8.41
N GLU A 467 28.95 -19.36 7.10
CA GLU A 467 29.39 -20.52 6.30
C GLU A 467 30.74 -21.04 6.79
N SER A 468 31.73 -20.18 6.98
CA SER A 468 33.04 -20.58 7.52
C SER A 468 32.92 -21.19 8.92
N ALA A 469 32.04 -20.65 9.78
CA ALA A 469 31.78 -21.22 11.10
C ALA A 469 31.12 -22.61 11.05
N LYS A 470 30.27 -22.87 10.05
CA LYS A 470 29.69 -24.20 9.83
C LYS A 470 30.73 -25.20 9.32
N GLU A 471 31.50 -24.83 8.30
CA GLU A 471 32.54 -25.68 7.71
C GLU A 471 33.57 -26.11 8.75
N LYS A 472 33.95 -25.19 9.66
CA LYS A 472 34.87 -25.46 10.77
C LYS A 472 34.22 -26.16 11.97
N GLY A 473 32.92 -26.46 11.91
CA GLY A 473 32.17 -27.09 13.01
C GLY A 473 31.98 -26.21 14.25
N ILE A 474 32.31 -24.92 14.18
CA ILE A 474 32.15 -23.94 15.27
C ILE A 474 30.67 -23.68 15.53
N PHE A 475 29.86 -23.60 14.47
CA PHE A 475 28.41 -23.44 14.55
C PHE A 475 27.70 -24.68 14.02
N LYS A 476 26.80 -25.24 14.84
CA LYS A 476 26.00 -26.42 14.50
C LYS A 476 24.58 -26.00 14.14
N GLY A 477 24.33 -25.80 12.86
CA GLY A 477 22.98 -25.62 12.31
C GLY A 477 22.15 -26.91 12.41
N ILE A 478 20.99 -26.96 11.75
CA ILE A 478 20.11 -28.13 11.80
C ILE A 478 20.19 -28.93 10.49
N GLN A 479 20.66 -30.17 10.59
CA GLN A 479 20.63 -31.12 9.48
C GLN A 479 19.21 -31.64 9.26
N LEU A 480 18.67 -31.39 8.06
CA LEU A 480 17.46 -32.04 7.58
C LEU A 480 17.79 -33.41 6.97
N PRO A 481 16.84 -34.37 6.94
CA PRO A 481 17.10 -35.71 6.42
C PRO A 481 17.49 -35.69 4.94
N GLY A 482 18.60 -36.36 4.57
CA GLY A 482 19.00 -36.56 3.17
C GLY A 482 19.37 -35.29 2.41
N HIS A 483 19.69 -34.19 3.10
CA HIS A 483 19.94 -32.89 2.49
C HIS A 483 21.20 -32.24 3.02
N ASP A 484 22.07 -31.84 2.10
CA ASP A 484 23.18 -30.92 2.30
C ASP A 484 22.90 -29.70 1.39
N PRO A 485 22.81 -28.45 1.90
CA PRO A 485 23.46 -27.96 3.12
C PRO A 485 22.56 -27.88 4.37
N VAL A 486 23.22 -27.73 5.52
CA VAL A 486 22.65 -27.42 6.83
C VAL A 486 22.04 -26.01 6.87
N ILE A 487 20.77 -25.92 7.28
CA ILE A 487 20.11 -24.64 7.53
C ILE A 487 20.70 -24.02 8.81
N SER A 488 21.19 -22.78 8.70
CA SER A 488 21.74 -22.02 9.83
C SER A 488 21.14 -20.64 10.01
N HIS A 489 20.76 -19.96 8.93
CA HIS A 489 20.21 -18.62 9.00
C HIS A 489 19.38 -18.25 7.77
N LEU A 490 18.47 -17.30 7.97
CA LEU A 490 17.67 -16.66 6.92
C LEU A 490 17.82 -15.15 7.05
N GLN A 491 18.02 -14.47 5.92
CA GLN A 491 18.17 -13.02 5.89
C GLN A 491 17.07 -12.38 5.03
N TYR A 492 16.55 -11.27 5.54
CA TYR A 492 15.70 -10.34 4.80
C TYR A 492 16.18 -8.91 5.10
N ALA A 493 17.21 -8.47 4.38
CA ALA A 493 17.99 -7.27 4.69
C ALA A 493 18.47 -7.29 6.15
N ASP A 494 17.98 -6.38 6.99
CA ASP A 494 18.34 -6.23 8.40
C ASP A 494 17.60 -7.22 9.32
N ASP A 495 16.49 -7.81 8.88
CA ASP A 495 15.81 -8.88 9.63
C ASP A 495 16.56 -10.22 9.42
N VAL A 496 17.33 -10.65 10.41
CA VAL A 496 18.10 -11.91 10.38
C VAL A 496 17.61 -12.89 11.44
N ILE A 497 17.38 -14.13 11.02
CA ILE A 497 16.99 -15.24 11.91
C ILE A 497 18.04 -16.34 11.83
N PHE A 498 18.61 -16.70 12.98
CA PHE A 498 19.50 -17.84 13.13
C PHE A 498 18.76 -19.05 13.68
N MET A 499 19.12 -20.23 13.19
CA MET A 499 18.58 -21.52 13.60
C MET A 499 19.72 -22.48 13.89
N GLY A 500 19.69 -23.11 15.05
CA GLY A 500 20.77 -24.00 15.47
C GLY A 500 20.31 -25.07 16.44
N THR A 501 21.15 -26.09 16.59
CA THR A 501 20.98 -27.11 17.63
C THR A 501 21.09 -26.49 19.03
N TRP A 502 20.25 -26.93 19.97
CA TRP A 502 20.27 -26.42 21.34
C TRP A 502 21.50 -26.91 22.10
N LEU A 503 22.55 -26.09 22.11
CA LEU A 503 23.79 -26.31 22.85
C LEU A 503 24.30 -24.94 23.34
N LEU A 504 24.68 -24.85 24.62
CA LEU A 504 25.19 -23.60 25.19
C LEU A 504 26.42 -23.06 24.44
N GLU A 505 27.33 -23.94 24.01
CA GLU A 505 28.50 -23.52 23.24
C GLU A 505 28.12 -22.98 21.85
N ASN A 506 27.09 -23.56 21.23
CA ASN A 506 26.60 -23.13 19.92
C ASN A 506 25.98 -21.72 19.99
N THR A 507 25.22 -21.41 21.05
CA THR A 507 24.68 -20.06 21.28
C THR A 507 25.79 -19.06 21.63
N LYS A 508 26.78 -19.45 22.46
CA LYS A 508 27.97 -18.62 22.72
C LYS A 508 28.74 -18.28 21.45
N ASN A 509 28.97 -19.27 20.59
CA ASN A 509 29.69 -19.09 19.33
C ASN A 509 28.93 -18.16 18.37
N LEU A 510 27.61 -18.28 18.29
CA LEU A 510 26.80 -17.34 17.51
C LEU A 510 26.97 -15.89 18.00
N ILE A 511 26.88 -15.65 19.31
CA ILE A 511 27.06 -14.31 19.88
C ILE A 511 28.49 -13.77 19.63
N ARG A 512 29.52 -14.62 19.71
CA ARG A 512 30.90 -14.25 19.37
C ARG A 512 31.03 -13.83 17.90
N ILE A 513 30.47 -14.60 16.97
CA ILE A 513 30.48 -14.28 15.53
C ILE A 513 29.78 -12.94 15.28
N LEU A 514 28.60 -12.77 15.89
CA LEU A 514 27.82 -11.54 15.81
C LEU A 514 28.59 -10.33 16.37
N ARG A 515 29.34 -10.51 17.45
CA ARG A 515 30.18 -9.46 18.03
C ARG A 515 31.35 -9.10 17.13
N CYS A 516 32.03 -10.08 16.53
CA CYS A 516 33.08 -9.83 15.54
C CYS A 516 32.51 -9.08 14.33
N PHE A 517 31.33 -9.49 13.85
CA PHE A 517 30.65 -8.81 12.75
C PHE A 517 30.27 -7.37 13.09
N GLU A 518 29.76 -7.10 14.30
CA GLU A 518 29.48 -5.74 14.78
C GLU A 518 30.75 -4.87 14.76
N LEU A 519 31.87 -5.38 15.27
CA LEU A 519 33.14 -4.64 15.34
C LEU A 519 33.69 -4.33 13.93
N SER A 520 33.59 -5.27 13.00
CA SER A 520 34.09 -5.08 11.63
C SER A 520 33.16 -4.20 10.78
N SER A 521 31.85 -4.40 10.87
CA SER A 521 30.87 -3.74 9.98
C SER A 521 30.33 -2.41 10.50
N GLY A 522 30.46 -2.14 11.81
CA GLY A 522 29.77 -1.03 12.48
C GLY A 522 28.27 -1.28 12.70
N LEU A 523 27.74 -2.45 12.33
CA LEU A 523 26.34 -2.82 12.57
C LEU A 523 26.15 -3.29 14.02
N LYS A 524 25.82 -2.33 14.88
CA LYS A 524 25.55 -2.58 16.30
C LYS A 524 24.30 -3.42 16.49
N ILE A 525 24.40 -4.44 17.33
CA ILE A 525 23.29 -5.34 17.65
C ILE A 525 22.56 -4.83 18.89
N ASN A 526 21.24 -4.75 18.82
CA ASN A 526 20.42 -4.39 19.97
C ASN A 526 20.01 -5.66 20.74
N MET A 527 20.84 -6.08 21.69
CA MET A 527 20.59 -7.31 22.47
C MET A 527 19.25 -7.30 23.21
N GLU A 528 18.83 -6.14 23.73
CA GLU A 528 17.53 -5.98 24.40
C GLU A 528 16.33 -6.22 23.47
N LYS A 529 16.48 -6.00 22.17
CA LYS A 529 15.45 -6.25 21.16
C LYS A 529 15.61 -7.59 20.44
N CYS A 530 16.78 -8.21 20.56
CA CYS A 530 17.00 -9.55 20.06
C CYS A 530 16.13 -10.54 20.85
N LYS A 531 15.58 -11.52 20.13
CA LYS A 531 14.63 -12.48 20.67
C LYS A 531 15.14 -13.90 20.53
N LEU A 532 15.20 -14.62 21.64
CA LEU A 532 15.57 -16.02 21.70
C LEU A 532 14.31 -16.89 21.89
N TYR A 533 14.20 -17.93 21.07
CA TYR A 533 13.12 -18.90 21.11
C TYR A 533 13.70 -20.31 21.29
N GLY A 534 13.22 -21.04 22.30
CA GLY A 534 13.55 -22.45 22.52
C GLY A 534 12.52 -23.39 21.91
N LEU A 535 12.97 -24.46 21.24
CA LEU A 535 12.13 -25.53 20.70
C LEU A 535 12.51 -26.86 21.37
N GLY A 536 11.58 -27.46 22.11
CA GLY A 536 11.83 -28.73 22.83
C GLY A 536 12.72 -28.58 24.07
N VAL A 537 12.79 -27.39 24.64
CA VAL A 537 13.73 -26.99 25.71
C VAL A 537 12.93 -26.53 26.93
N GLN A 538 13.46 -26.75 28.14
CA GLN A 538 12.81 -26.25 29.36
C GLN A 538 13.01 -24.75 29.55
N ASN A 539 12.02 -24.07 30.13
CA ASN A 539 12.07 -22.62 30.33
C ASN A 539 13.26 -22.17 31.19
N CYS A 540 13.67 -22.96 32.18
CA CYS A 540 14.83 -22.65 33.03
C CYS A 540 16.15 -22.58 32.24
N GLU A 541 16.38 -23.50 31.31
CA GLU A 541 17.55 -23.50 30.43
C GLU A 541 17.54 -22.27 29.50
N LEU A 542 16.35 -21.93 28.98
CA LEU A 542 16.16 -20.78 28.09
C LEU A 542 16.43 -19.46 28.80
N GLU A 543 15.96 -19.33 30.05
CA GLU A 543 16.21 -18.18 30.90
C GLU A 543 17.68 -17.99 31.25
N LEU A 544 18.39 -19.07 31.55
CA LEU A 544 19.83 -19.01 31.82
C LEU A 544 20.61 -18.46 30.62
N VAL A 545 20.31 -18.97 29.43
CA VAL A 545 20.94 -18.52 28.17
C VAL A 545 20.61 -17.05 27.91
N ALA A 546 19.34 -16.66 28.05
CA ALA A 546 18.91 -15.28 27.81
C ALA A 546 19.57 -14.27 28.77
N ARG A 547 19.68 -14.60 30.06
CA ARG A 547 20.36 -13.78 31.07
C ARG A 547 21.86 -13.67 30.79
N THR A 548 22.49 -14.74 30.32
CA THR A 548 23.93 -14.74 30.00
C THR A 548 24.26 -13.76 28.87
N PHE A 549 23.34 -13.54 27.94
CA PHE A 549 23.56 -12.70 26.76
C PHE A 549 22.79 -11.37 26.79
N ASN A 550 22.07 -11.06 27.86
CA ASN A 550 21.19 -9.89 27.95
C ASN A 550 20.20 -9.78 26.78
N CYS A 551 19.63 -10.91 26.34
CA CYS A 551 18.60 -10.92 25.30
C CYS A 551 17.22 -11.29 25.86
N THR A 552 16.17 -10.99 25.09
CA THR A 552 14.79 -11.26 25.53
C THR A 552 14.32 -12.64 25.07
N ILE A 553 13.57 -13.32 25.93
CA ILE A 553 12.89 -14.57 25.58
C ILE A 553 11.53 -14.22 24.99
N ASP A 554 11.15 -14.89 23.92
CA ASP A 554 9.81 -14.79 23.36
C ASP A 554 9.28 -16.20 23.03
N SER A 555 7.97 -16.30 22.79
CA SER A 555 7.28 -17.57 22.62
C SER A 555 6.65 -17.70 21.23
N PHE A 556 6.39 -18.94 20.81
CA PHE A 556 5.63 -19.19 19.60
C PHE A 556 4.12 -19.11 19.90
N PRO A 557 3.30 -18.51 19.03
CA PRO A 557 3.67 -17.93 17.73
C PRO A 557 4.15 -16.49 17.80
N PHE A 558 5.06 -16.10 16.89
CA PHE A 558 5.53 -14.72 16.76
C PHE A 558 5.38 -14.18 15.33
N THR A 559 5.54 -12.86 15.14
CA THR A 559 5.43 -12.25 13.79
C THR A 559 6.81 -12.14 13.13
N TYR A 560 6.96 -12.71 11.93
CA TYR A 560 8.13 -12.56 11.06
C TYR A 560 7.70 -12.08 9.67
N LEU A 561 8.32 -10.99 9.19
CA LEU A 561 7.97 -10.31 7.93
C LEU A 561 6.47 -9.98 7.79
N GLY A 562 5.76 -9.82 8.90
CA GLY A 562 4.32 -9.56 8.93
C GLY A 562 3.42 -10.80 9.01
N LEU A 563 3.98 -12.02 8.93
CA LEU A 563 3.23 -13.28 9.05
C LEU A 563 3.43 -13.95 10.41
N PRO A 564 2.39 -14.62 10.95
CA PRO A 564 2.49 -15.38 12.18
C PRO A 564 3.23 -16.71 11.94
N VAL A 565 4.36 -16.90 12.61
CA VAL A 565 5.20 -18.11 12.51
C VAL A 565 5.02 -18.98 13.74
N GLY A 566 4.88 -20.29 13.53
CA GLY A 566 4.65 -21.28 14.59
C GLY A 566 3.19 -21.37 15.06
N ALA A 567 2.29 -20.60 14.45
CA ALA A 567 0.85 -20.61 14.71
C ALA A 567 0.16 -21.73 13.92
N SER A 568 -0.86 -22.36 14.51
CA SER A 568 -1.79 -23.20 13.75
C SER A 568 -2.82 -22.32 13.05
N MET A 569 -2.48 -21.85 11.85
CA MET A 569 -3.35 -21.00 11.03
C MET A 569 -4.59 -21.72 10.45
N ALA A 570 -4.78 -23.00 10.78
CA ALA A 570 -6.04 -23.70 10.55
C ALA A 570 -7.15 -23.25 11.53
N ARG A 571 -6.79 -22.65 12.68
CA ARG A 571 -7.75 -22.21 13.70
C ARG A 571 -8.18 -20.76 13.46
N VAL A 572 -9.49 -20.52 13.50
CA VAL A 572 -10.10 -19.17 13.38
C VAL A 572 -9.54 -18.18 14.40
N THR A 573 -9.23 -18.64 15.61
CA THR A 573 -8.70 -17.78 16.70
C THR A 573 -7.41 -17.05 16.31
N HIS A 574 -6.52 -17.68 15.56
CA HIS A 574 -5.25 -17.07 15.12
C HIS A 574 -5.45 -16.08 13.95
N TRP A 575 -6.62 -16.06 13.31
CA TRP A 575 -6.97 -15.08 12.28
C TRP A 575 -7.55 -13.79 12.85
N LYS A 576 -8.04 -13.78 14.10
CA LYS A 576 -8.62 -12.58 14.73
C LYS A 576 -7.71 -11.34 14.67
N PRO A 577 -6.40 -11.41 15.02
CA PRO A 577 -5.52 -10.25 14.94
C PRO A 577 -5.32 -9.73 13.52
N ILE A 578 -5.42 -10.62 12.52
CA ILE A 578 -5.35 -10.26 11.11
C ILE A 578 -6.64 -9.52 10.72
N ILE A 579 -7.81 -10.07 11.05
CA ILE A 579 -9.13 -9.47 10.80
C ILE A 579 -9.24 -8.09 11.47
N GLU A 580 -8.77 -7.94 12.70
CA GLU A 580 -8.71 -6.65 13.40
C GLU A 580 -7.84 -5.62 12.65
N ARG A 581 -6.72 -6.05 12.04
CA ARG A 581 -5.91 -5.16 11.18
C ARG A 581 -6.68 -4.73 9.92
N PHE A 582 -7.47 -5.62 9.34
CA PHE A 582 -8.35 -5.28 8.20
C PHE A 582 -9.39 -4.23 8.62
N GLN A 583 -10.08 -4.46 9.74
CA GLN A 583 -11.06 -3.51 10.30
C GLN A 583 -10.42 -2.16 10.66
N ALA A 584 -9.24 -2.16 11.30
CA ALA A 584 -8.50 -0.96 11.64
C ALA A 584 -8.06 -0.15 10.41
N LYS A 585 -7.82 -0.80 9.27
CA LYS A 585 -7.52 -0.12 8.00
C LYS A 585 -8.76 0.44 7.34
N LEU A 586 -9.89 -0.27 7.39
CA LEU A 586 -11.16 0.20 6.80
C LEU A 586 -11.78 1.33 7.60
N SER A 587 -11.75 1.25 8.93
CA SER A 587 -12.23 2.31 9.84
C SER A 587 -11.46 3.63 9.73
N ARG A 588 -10.24 3.63 9.16
CA ARG A 588 -9.51 4.89 8.85
C ARG A 588 -10.21 5.74 7.80
N TRP A 589 -11.10 5.13 7.02
CA TRP A 589 -11.84 5.73 5.93
C TRP A 589 -13.29 5.87 6.37
N LYS A 590 -13.79 7.10 6.37
CA LYS A 590 -15.19 7.34 6.69
C LYS A 590 -16.03 6.89 5.50
N ALA A 591 -16.76 5.79 5.67
CA ALA A 591 -17.66 5.26 4.65
C ALA A 591 -18.72 6.30 4.22
N SER A 592 -19.09 7.22 5.12
CA SER A 592 -20.05 8.31 4.86
C SER A 592 -19.53 9.42 3.97
N THR A 593 -18.20 9.61 3.85
CA THR A 593 -17.61 10.66 3.01
C THR A 593 -17.27 10.15 1.61
N LEU A 594 -17.64 8.91 1.27
CA LEU A 594 -17.31 8.26 0.02
C LEU A 594 -18.60 7.83 -0.69
N SER A 595 -18.65 8.02 -2.01
CA SER A 595 -19.68 7.40 -2.84
C SER A 595 -19.69 5.87 -2.68
N PHE A 596 -20.80 5.20 -3.00
CA PHE A 596 -20.85 3.74 -3.00
C PHE A 596 -19.80 3.12 -3.94
N GLY A 597 -19.55 3.76 -5.10
CA GLY A 597 -18.46 3.39 -6.00
C GLY A 597 -17.07 3.56 -5.38
N GLY A 598 -16.84 4.64 -4.64
CA GLY A 598 -15.61 4.87 -3.87
C GLY A 598 -15.40 3.80 -2.78
N ARG A 599 -16.47 3.44 -2.05
CA ARG A 599 -16.44 2.34 -1.06
C ARG A 599 -16.12 0.99 -1.70
N LEU A 600 -16.78 0.64 -2.81
CA LEU A 600 -16.52 -0.60 -3.53
C LEU A 600 -15.07 -0.69 -4.01
N THR A 601 -14.55 0.39 -4.56
CA THR A 601 -13.17 0.45 -5.05
C THR A 601 -12.16 0.34 -3.92
N LEU A 602 -12.41 1.00 -2.79
CA LEU A 602 -11.57 0.89 -1.60
C LEU A 602 -11.58 -0.53 -1.03
N CYS A 603 -12.76 -1.16 -0.94
CA CYS A 603 -12.88 -2.56 -0.56
C CYS A 603 -12.00 -3.44 -1.46
N LYS A 604 -12.10 -3.30 -2.79
CA LYS A 604 -11.27 -4.07 -3.73
C LYS A 604 -9.78 -3.80 -3.53
N ALA A 605 -9.36 -2.56 -3.32
CA ALA A 605 -7.96 -2.20 -3.11
C ALA A 605 -7.39 -2.79 -1.79
N VAL A 606 -8.15 -2.70 -0.70
CA VAL A 606 -7.77 -3.23 0.62
C VAL A 606 -7.78 -4.76 0.62
N LEU A 607 -8.84 -5.39 0.09
CA LEU A 607 -8.99 -6.84 0.00
C LEU A 607 -7.92 -7.47 -0.91
N SER A 608 -7.71 -6.88 -2.09
CA SER A 608 -6.72 -7.39 -3.03
C SER A 608 -5.30 -7.33 -2.46
N SER A 609 -4.91 -6.21 -1.84
CA SER A 609 -3.54 -6.05 -1.34
C SER A 609 -3.21 -6.86 -0.09
N LEU A 610 -4.11 -6.86 0.92
CA LEU A 610 -3.85 -7.55 2.19
C LEU A 610 -4.20 -9.03 2.14
N GLY A 611 -5.29 -9.39 1.44
CA GLY A 611 -5.65 -10.79 1.22
C GLY A 611 -4.52 -11.53 0.51
N THR A 612 -3.92 -10.92 -0.52
CA THR A 612 -2.80 -11.54 -1.27
C THR A 612 -1.62 -11.91 -0.39
N PHE A 613 -1.31 -11.13 0.64
CA PHE A 613 -0.15 -11.40 1.51
C PHE A 613 -0.41 -12.55 2.50
N TYR A 614 -1.52 -12.51 3.25
CA TYR A 614 -1.82 -13.54 4.26
C TYR A 614 -2.36 -14.84 3.66
N PHE A 615 -3.18 -14.75 2.60
CA PHE A 615 -3.77 -15.91 1.94
C PHE A 615 -2.79 -16.65 1.04
N SER A 616 -1.55 -16.20 0.89
CA SER A 616 -0.59 -16.87 0.03
C SER A 616 0.03 -18.12 0.65
N ILE A 617 0.24 -18.17 1.97
CA ILE A 617 0.87 -19.34 2.64
C ILE A 617 -0.16 -20.17 3.43
N TYR A 618 -1.22 -19.55 3.95
CA TYR A 618 -2.19 -20.22 4.81
C TYR A 618 -3.52 -20.43 4.14
N LYS A 619 -4.12 -21.62 4.32
CA LYS A 619 -5.52 -21.87 4.02
C LYS A 619 -6.38 -21.18 5.08
N ALA A 620 -7.15 -20.17 4.68
CA ALA A 620 -7.90 -19.30 5.59
C ALA A 620 -9.32 -19.84 5.86
N PRO A 621 -9.85 -19.70 7.08
CA PRO A 621 -11.28 -19.87 7.36
C PRO A 621 -12.02 -18.59 6.93
N VAL A 622 -12.50 -18.57 5.70
CA VAL A 622 -12.89 -17.34 4.98
C VAL A 622 -14.21 -16.70 5.47
N LYS A 623 -15.12 -17.50 6.06
CA LYS A 623 -16.51 -17.07 6.34
C LYS A 623 -16.61 -15.78 7.17
N ASP A 624 -15.92 -15.73 8.31
CA ASP A 624 -15.98 -14.58 9.23
C ASP A 624 -15.35 -13.30 8.64
N SER A 625 -14.40 -13.47 7.70
CA SER A 625 -13.72 -12.33 7.08
C SER A 625 -14.64 -11.64 6.07
N GLU A 626 -15.30 -12.40 5.19
CA GLU A 626 -16.19 -11.86 4.15
C GLU A 626 -17.36 -11.06 4.74
N GLU A 627 -17.95 -11.51 5.85
CA GLU A 627 -19.05 -10.83 6.54
C GLU A 627 -18.65 -9.43 7.05
N VAL A 628 -17.48 -9.30 7.66
CA VAL A 628 -16.96 -8.02 8.16
C VAL A 628 -16.80 -7.00 7.03
N PHE A 629 -16.33 -7.43 5.85
CA PHE A 629 -16.13 -6.54 4.71
C PHE A 629 -17.43 -6.07 4.07
N LEU A 630 -18.42 -6.96 3.99
CA LEU A 630 -19.72 -6.64 3.40
C LEU A 630 -20.57 -5.75 4.30
N GLY A 631 -20.42 -5.88 5.61
CA GLY A 631 -20.98 -4.94 6.58
C GLY A 631 -20.42 -3.53 6.42
N TRP A 632 -19.12 -3.37 6.14
CA TRP A 632 -18.51 -2.07 5.88
C TRP A 632 -18.94 -1.47 4.53
N LEU A 633 -19.01 -2.28 3.46
CA LEU A 633 -19.40 -1.83 2.12
C LEU A 633 -20.80 -1.18 2.12
N HIS A 634 -21.75 -1.78 2.82
CA HIS A 634 -23.13 -1.28 2.89
C HIS A 634 -23.36 -0.25 4.01
N GLY A 635 -22.36 0.05 4.84
CA GLY A 635 -22.43 1.09 5.87
C GLY A 635 -23.27 0.70 7.09
N ILE A 636 -22.97 -0.43 7.74
CA ILE A 636 -23.58 -0.87 9.01
C ILE A 636 -25.13 -0.88 8.95
N LYS A 637 -25.71 -1.38 7.86
CA LYS A 637 -27.11 -1.83 7.85
C LYS A 637 -27.13 -3.35 7.73
N LYS A 638 -27.79 -4.02 8.67
CA LYS A 638 -27.88 -5.49 8.79
C LYS A 638 -28.44 -6.19 7.54
N ASN A 639 -29.15 -5.47 6.67
CA ASN A 639 -29.84 -6.03 5.50
C ASN A 639 -28.89 -6.38 4.31
N GLY A 640 -27.58 -6.17 4.43
CA GLY A 640 -26.60 -6.44 3.36
C GLY A 640 -26.03 -7.87 3.31
N LEU A 641 -26.43 -8.76 4.24
CA LEU A 641 -25.98 -10.15 4.28
C LEU A 641 -26.72 -11.04 3.26
N ASP A 642 -27.98 -10.73 2.94
CA ASP A 642 -28.82 -11.48 1.99
C ASP A 642 -28.35 -11.38 0.53
N CYS A 643 -27.36 -10.52 0.24
CA CYS A 643 -26.84 -10.28 -1.11
C CYS A 643 -25.37 -10.73 -1.30
N LEU A 644 -24.82 -11.59 -0.43
CA LEU A 644 -23.45 -12.12 -0.51
C LEU A 644 -23.05 -12.56 -1.94
N GLY A 645 -23.91 -13.37 -2.59
CA GLY A 645 -23.70 -13.81 -3.98
C GLY A 645 -23.67 -12.67 -5.01
N LYS A 646 -24.58 -11.68 -4.88
CA LYS A 646 -24.64 -10.47 -5.72
C LYS A 646 -23.37 -9.63 -5.61
N ASN A 647 -22.77 -9.57 -4.43
CA ASN A 647 -21.61 -8.72 -4.18
C ASN A 647 -20.32 -9.35 -4.72
N ILE A 648 -20.23 -10.67 -4.63
CA ILE A 648 -19.05 -11.46 -4.97
C ILE A 648 -19.00 -11.78 -6.47
N ALA A 649 -20.13 -12.06 -7.11
CA ALA A 649 -20.20 -12.44 -8.53
C ALA A 649 -19.60 -11.38 -9.48
N ALA A 650 -19.11 -11.84 -10.64
CA ALA A 650 -18.54 -10.98 -11.67
C ALA A 650 -19.56 -9.95 -12.20
N LYS A 651 -19.06 -8.79 -12.68
CA LYS A 651 -19.91 -7.75 -13.26
C LYS A 651 -20.70 -8.24 -14.47
N GLU A 652 -20.07 -9.07 -15.28
CA GLU A 652 -20.67 -9.72 -16.46
C GLU A 652 -21.85 -10.65 -16.08
N ARG A 653 -21.86 -11.16 -14.85
CA ARG A 653 -22.93 -12.04 -14.31
C ARG A 653 -23.91 -11.27 -13.42
N GLY A 654 -23.98 -9.94 -13.52
CA GLY A 654 -24.89 -9.10 -12.74
C GLY A 654 -24.45 -8.84 -11.29
N GLY A 655 -23.21 -9.17 -10.91
CA GLY A 655 -22.65 -8.92 -9.58
C GLY A 655 -21.76 -7.67 -9.48
N MET A 656 -21.24 -7.35 -8.30
CA MET A 656 -20.38 -6.17 -8.08
C MET A 656 -18.88 -6.41 -8.40
N GLY A 657 -18.49 -7.66 -8.65
CA GLY A 657 -17.14 -8.07 -9.01
C GLY A 657 -16.11 -7.88 -7.90
N VAL A 658 -16.51 -8.05 -6.63
CA VAL A 658 -15.57 -8.10 -5.49
C VAL A 658 -14.75 -9.40 -5.54
N GLY A 659 -15.38 -10.48 -6.02
CA GLY A 659 -14.83 -11.82 -6.14
C GLY A 659 -14.58 -12.50 -4.79
N SER A 660 -14.56 -13.84 -4.76
CA SER A 660 -14.54 -14.58 -3.49
C SER A 660 -13.15 -14.57 -2.86
N LEU A 661 -13.08 -14.35 -1.54
CA LEU A 661 -11.83 -14.48 -0.79
C LEU A 661 -11.41 -15.94 -0.64
N LYS A 662 -12.37 -16.88 -0.61
CA LYS A 662 -12.12 -18.33 -0.59
C LYS A 662 -11.41 -18.72 -1.87
N VAL A 663 -11.95 -18.30 -3.01
CA VAL A 663 -11.38 -18.58 -4.33
C VAL A 663 -10.01 -17.91 -4.48
N GLN A 664 -9.87 -16.65 -4.05
CA GLN A 664 -8.58 -15.95 -4.06
C GLN A 664 -7.53 -16.70 -3.21
N ASN A 665 -7.88 -17.19 -2.02
CA ASN A 665 -6.97 -17.97 -1.18
C ASN A 665 -6.54 -19.26 -1.87
N LEU A 666 -7.47 -20.04 -2.41
CA LEU A 666 -7.15 -21.29 -3.12
C LEU A 666 -6.25 -21.06 -4.34
N ALA A 667 -6.53 -20.02 -5.15
CA ALA A 667 -5.69 -19.63 -6.28
C ALA A 667 -4.28 -19.19 -5.84
N LEU A 668 -4.15 -18.49 -4.71
CA LEU A 668 -2.83 -18.11 -4.19
C LEU A 668 -2.03 -19.31 -3.66
N LEU A 669 -2.69 -20.31 -3.07
CA LEU A 669 -2.04 -21.58 -2.70
C LEU A 669 -1.62 -22.37 -3.96
N GLY A 670 -2.43 -22.35 -5.02
CA GLY A 670 -2.12 -22.99 -6.30
C GLY A 670 -0.85 -22.44 -6.94
N LYS A 671 -0.56 -21.14 -6.75
CA LYS A 671 0.70 -20.54 -7.18
C LYS A 671 1.93 -21.25 -6.59
N TRP A 672 1.88 -21.66 -5.32
CA TRP A 672 3.00 -22.37 -4.68
C TRP A 672 3.22 -23.77 -5.25
N TRP A 673 2.13 -24.43 -5.62
CA TRP A 673 2.18 -25.71 -6.32
C TRP A 673 2.96 -25.60 -7.63
N CYS A 674 2.56 -24.64 -8.47
CA CYS A 674 3.21 -24.39 -9.76
C CYS A 674 4.66 -23.94 -9.57
N ARG A 675 4.95 -23.12 -8.54
CA ARG A 675 6.33 -22.70 -8.22
C ARG A 675 7.21 -23.88 -7.83
N PHE A 676 6.74 -24.81 -7.01
CA PHE A 676 7.54 -25.96 -6.56
C PHE A 676 7.95 -26.86 -7.74
N ARG A 677 7.04 -27.06 -8.69
CA ARG A 677 7.30 -27.82 -9.92
C ARG A 677 8.24 -27.10 -10.89
N ASN A 678 8.15 -25.78 -10.98
CA ASN A 678 8.94 -24.96 -11.93
C ASN A 678 10.29 -24.45 -11.36
N GLN A 679 10.50 -24.54 -10.05
CA GLN A 679 11.73 -24.07 -9.36
C GLN A 679 12.26 -25.14 -8.39
N PRO A 680 12.52 -26.38 -8.85
CA PRO A 680 12.87 -27.51 -7.99
C PRO A 680 14.17 -27.32 -7.20
N ASP A 681 15.09 -26.48 -7.71
CA ASP A 681 16.43 -26.27 -7.14
C ASP A 681 16.52 -25.01 -6.28
N SER A 682 15.41 -24.31 -6.09
CA SER A 682 15.37 -23.16 -5.19
C SER A 682 15.51 -23.60 -3.73
N THR A 683 16.17 -22.80 -2.90
CA THR A 683 16.50 -23.15 -1.50
C THR A 683 15.27 -23.59 -0.70
N TRP A 684 14.16 -22.85 -0.80
CA TRP A 684 12.91 -23.23 -0.13
C TRP A 684 12.33 -24.56 -0.64
N ALA A 685 12.47 -24.87 -1.93
CA ALA A 685 11.98 -26.13 -2.50
C ALA A 685 12.86 -27.31 -2.07
N LEU A 686 14.17 -27.13 -2.02
CA LEU A 686 15.11 -28.15 -1.54
C LEU A 686 14.88 -28.49 -0.06
N GLU A 687 14.66 -27.48 0.78
CA GLU A 687 14.34 -27.68 2.19
C GLU A 687 12.98 -28.38 2.38
N LEU A 688 11.97 -28.04 1.56
CA LEU A 688 10.70 -28.77 1.55
C LEU A 688 10.89 -30.22 1.13
N LYS A 689 11.71 -30.50 0.11
CA LYS A 689 12.02 -31.86 -0.33
C LYS A 689 12.68 -32.67 0.78
N ALA A 690 13.58 -32.04 1.54
CA ALA A 690 14.23 -32.67 2.69
C ALA A 690 13.23 -33.03 3.81
N ILE A 691 12.22 -32.19 4.05
CA ILE A 691 11.22 -32.41 5.11
C ILE A 691 10.13 -33.40 4.67
N HIS A 692 9.73 -33.37 3.39
CA HIS A 692 8.50 -33.98 2.89
C HIS A 692 8.71 -35.07 1.82
N GLY A 693 9.95 -35.31 1.40
CA GLY A 693 10.32 -36.25 0.32
C GLY A 693 10.62 -35.53 -1.01
N PRO A 694 11.24 -36.22 -1.99
CA PRO A 694 11.74 -35.62 -3.25
C PRO A 694 10.65 -34.95 -4.11
N ASP A 695 9.40 -35.35 -3.97
CA ASP A 695 8.23 -34.78 -4.64
C ASP A 695 7.49 -33.73 -3.77
N GLY A 696 8.01 -33.39 -2.59
CA GLY A 696 7.33 -32.54 -1.60
C GLY A 696 6.06 -33.18 -1.00
N GLY A 697 5.85 -34.49 -1.24
CA GLY A 697 4.63 -35.27 -0.97
C GLY A 697 3.40 -34.81 -1.73
N ILE A 698 3.61 -34.30 -2.94
CA ILE A 698 2.55 -33.92 -3.87
C ILE A 698 1.86 -35.16 -4.47
N SER A 699 2.57 -36.26 -4.68
CA SER A 699 2.06 -37.39 -5.46
C SER A 699 1.16 -38.33 -4.66
N HIS A 700 1.28 -38.32 -3.32
CA HIS A 700 0.43 -39.10 -2.42
C HIS A 700 -0.16 -38.23 -1.28
N PRO A 701 -1.08 -37.30 -1.61
CA PRO A 701 -1.59 -36.34 -0.64
C PRO A 701 -2.50 -36.97 0.44
N LEU A 702 -3.08 -38.15 0.18
CA LEU A 702 -3.94 -38.90 1.11
C LEU A 702 -3.20 -39.94 1.98
N ALA A 703 -2.02 -40.41 1.58
CA ALA A 703 -1.30 -41.48 2.29
C ALA A 703 -0.68 -41.03 3.63
N THR A 704 -0.74 -39.72 3.95
CA THR A 704 -0.11 -39.17 5.14
C THR A 704 -1.07 -38.32 5.97
N LYS A 705 -1.95 -38.97 6.73
CA LYS A 705 -2.83 -38.37 7.76
C LYS A 705 -2.10 -37.55 8.86
N ARG A 706 -0.79 -37.28 8.74
CA ARG A 706 0.08 -36.69 9.79
C ARG A 706 1.13 -35.67 9.28
N ARG A 707 0.78 -34.74 8.38
CA ARG A 707 1.69 -33.62 8.05
C ARG A 707 1.25 -32.33 8.74
N SER A 708 1.98 -31.96 9.79
CA SER A 708 1.88 -30.63 10.43
C SER A 708 2.72 -29.62 9.66
N GLY A 709 2.18 -28.44 9.35
CA GLY A 709 2.87 -27.37 8.64
C GLY A 709 1.93 -26.61 7.70
N CYS A 710 2.37 -25.47 7.17
CA CYS A 710 1.63 -24.73 6.14
C CYS A 710 1.71 -25.43 4.77
N TRP A 711 2.85 -26.04 4.45
CA TRP A 711 3.04 -26.77 3.19
C TRP A 711 2.08 -27.93 3.06
N GLY A 712 1.74 -28.63 4.14
CA GLY A 712 0.74 -29.71 4.10
C GLY A 712 -0.63 -29.26 3.58
N SER A 713 -1.05 -28.03 3.85
CA SER A 713 -2.31 -27.48 3.31
C SER A 713 -2.20 -27.14 1.81
N ILE A 714 -1.02 -26.71 1.36
CA ILE A 714 -0.71 -26.47 -0.05
C ILE A 714 -0.61 -27.81 -0.80
N ALA A 715 0.08 -28.80 -0.21
CA ALA A 715 0.24 -30.19 -0.65
C ALA A 715 -1.13 -30.87 -0.93
N CYS A 716 -2.14 -30.57 -0.12
CA CYS A 716 -3.49 -31.11 -0.26
C CYS A 716 -4.46 -30.20 -1.04
N LEU A 717 -3.97 -29.19 -1.76
CA LEU A 717 -4.81 -28.28 -2.53
C LEU A 717 -5.64 -29.00 -3.62
N PRO A 718 -5.08 -29.91 -4.45
CA PRO A 718 -5.87 -30.59 -5.48
C PRO A 718 -7.09 -31.33 -4.89
N LEU A 719 -6.91 -32.05 -3.79
CA LEU A 719 -8.00 -32.73 -3.06
C LEU A 719 -9.05 -31.75 -2.51
N SER A 720 -8.63 -30.54 -2.14
CA SER A 720 -9.55 -29.50 -1.67
C SER A 720 -10.38 -28.93 -2.83
N LEU A 721 -9.78 -28.80 -4.01
CA LEU A 721 -10.42 -28.29 -5.22
C LEU A 721 -11.34 -29.33 -5.87
N GLU A 722 -10.99 -30.61 -5.82
CA GLU A 722 -11.86 -31.71 -6.27
C GLU A 722 -13.19 -31.75 -5.51
N LYS A 723 -13.18 -31.46 -4.20
CA LYS A 723 -14.42 -31.34 -3.40
C LYS A 723 -15.33 -30.19 -3.85
N ASP A 724 -14.74 -29.16 -4.46
CA ASP A 724 -15.45 -28.03 -5.05
C ASP A 724 -15.67 -28.24 -6.57
N HIS A 725 -15.51 -29.47 -7.09
CA HIS A 725 -15.63 -29.87 -8.50
C HIS A 725 -14.68 -29.14 -9.47
N VAL A 726 -13.49 -28.73 -9.00
CA VAL A 726 -12.48 -28.06 -9.83
C VAL A 726 -11.30 -29.02 -10.10
N PRO A 727 -11.14 -29.55 -11.33
CA PRO A 727 -10.10 -30.52 -11.66
C PRO A 727 -8.74 -29.82 -11.92
N PHE A 728 -8.12 -29.28 -10.87
CA PHE A 728 -6.90 -28.47 -10.95
C PHE A 728 -5.74 -29.10 -11.72
N LEU A 729 -5.51 -30.40 -11.54
CA LEU A 729 -4.38 -31.11 -12.18
C LEU A 729 -4.54 -31.24 -13.69
N ASN A 730 -5.78 -31.25 -14.22
CA ASN A 730 -6.04 -31.36 -15.66
C ASN A 730 -5.57 -30.12 -16.44
N TYR A 731 -5.42 -28.98 -15.75
CA TYR A 731 -4.98 -27.72 -16.35
C TYR A 731 -3.47 -27.48 -16.20
N LEU A 732 -2.75 -28.37 -15.53
CA LEU A 732 -1.30 -28.35 -15.41
C LEU A 732 -0.70 -29.35 -16.39
N GLN A 733 0.00 -28.85 -17.40
CA GLN A 733 0.62 -29.67 -18.45
C GLN A 733 2.14 -29.55 -18.35
N GLN A 734 2.87 -30.64 -18.60
CA GLN A 734 4.32 -30.60 -18.70
C GLN A 734 4.70 -30.44 -20.17
N VAL A 735 5.38 -29.35 -20.50
CA VAL A 735 5.91 -29.08 -21.83
C VAL A 735 7.42 -29.31 -21.80
N VAL A 736 7.93 -30.12 -22.71
CA VAL A 736 9.38 -30.29 -22.91
C VAL A 736 9.83 -29.25 -23.92
N ASN A 737 10.74 -28.38 -23.50
CA ASN A 737 11.34 -27.36 -24.35
C ASN A 737 12.37 -28.00 -25.30
N ALA A 738 12.70 -27.30 -26.38
CA ALA A 738 13.67 -27.77 -27.38
C ALA A 738 15.09 -28.00 -26.82
N ASP A 739 15.42 -27.41 -25.66
CA ASP A 739 16.68 -27.60 -24.94
C ASP A 739 16.69 -28.84 -24.03
N GLY A 740 15.63 -29.65 -24.05
CA GLY A 740 15.45 -30.83 -23.19
C GLY A 740 14.98 -30.50 -21.77
N SER A 741 14.82 -29.22 -21.41
CA SER A 741 14.25 -28.83 -20.12
C SER A 741 12.74 -29.02 -20.12
N SER A 742 12.18 -29.53 -19.02
CA SER A 742 10.72 -29.67 -18.87
C SER A 742 10.17 -28.55 -17.98
N LYS A 743 9.08 -27.93 -18.41
CA LYS A 743 8.41 -26.83 -17.70
C LYS A 743 6.93 -27.12 -17.57
N TRP A 744 6.39 -26.89 -16.39
CA TRP A 744 4.96 -27.01 -16.15
C TRP A 744 4.25 -25.73 -16.59
N THR A 745 3.33 -25.88 -17.54
CA THR A 745 2.51 -24.83 -18.10
C THR A 745 1.08 -24.89 -17.57
N TRP A 746 0.44 -23.72 -17.52
CA TRP A 746 -0.96 -23.56 -17.15
C TRP A 746 -1.80 -23.41 -18.41
N SER A 747 -2.62 -24.42 -18.74
CA SER A 747 -3.31 -24.50 -20.04
C SER A 747 -4.43 -23.46 -20.24
N LEU A 748 -4.92 -22.84 -19.15
CA LEU A 748 -5.90 -21.76 -19.22
C LEU A 748 -5.28 -20.39 -19.56
N GLU A 749 -3.97 -20.32 -19.80
CA GLU A 749 -3.32 -19.12 -20.31
C GLU A 749 -2.51 -19.39 -21.58
N SER A 750 -2.66 -18.49 -22.55
CA SER A 750 -1.84 -18.48 -23.76
C SER A 750 -0.35 -18.27 -23.46
N SER A 751 -0.02 -17.64 -22.34
CA SER A 751 1.36 -17.45 -21.86
C SER A 751 1.99 -18.76 -21.36
N GLY A 752 1.18 -19.77 -21.05
CA GLY A 752 1.57 -20.99 -20.34
C GLY A 752 2.02 -20.74 -18.89
N VAL A 753 1.97 -19.50 -18.37
CA VAL A 753 2.38 -19.17 -17.01
C VAL A 753 1.15 -19.17 -16.10
N TYR A 754 1.29 -19.76 -14.91
CA TYR A 754 0.24 -19.70 -13.92
C TYR A 754 0.04 -18.26 -13.42
N THR A 755 -1.16 -17.70 -13.58
CA THR A 755 -1.59 -16.50 -12.84
C THR A 755 -2.74 -16.78 -11.89
N VAL A 756 -2.69 -16.10 -10.75
CA VAL A 756 -3.75 -16.13 -9.74
C VAL A 756 -5.07 -15.64 -10.32
N SER A 757 -5.02 -14.65 -11.23
CA SER A 757 -6.20 -14.13 -11.92
C SER A 757 -6.89 -15.17 -12.79
N SER A 758 -6.14 -15.94 -13.58
CA SER A 758 -6.70 -16.99 -14.44
C SER A 758 -7.36 -18.08 -13.59
N MET A 759 -6.66 -18.62 -12.59
CA MET A 759 -7.23 -19.63 -11.69
C MET A 759 -8.46 -19.10 -10.93
N ARG A 760 -8.42 -17.85 -10.46
CA ARG A 760 -9.54 -17.23 -9.76
C ARG A 760 -10.76 -17.15 -10.68
N SER A 761 -10.59 -16.63 -11.89
CA SER A 761 -11.69 -16.52 -12.85
C SER A 761 -12.30 -17.88 -13.18
N HIS A 762 -11.46 -18.92 -13.31
CA HIS A 762 -11.92 -20.27 -13.59
C HIS A 762 -12.77 -20.85 -12.44
N ILE A 763 -12.28 -20.79 -11.19
CA ILE A 763 -13.04 -21.26 -10.03
C ILE A 763 -14.30 -20.41 -9.83
N ASP A 764 -14.20 -19.08 -9.92
CA ASP A 764 -15.36 -18.18 -9.76
C ASP A 764 -16.44 -18.51 -10.81
N ASN A 765 -16.05 -18.87 -12.04
CA ASN A 765 -16.98 -19.27 -13.11
C ASN A 765 -17.71 -20.59 -12.83
N LEU A 766 -17.07 -21.52 -12.11
CA LEU A 766 -17.61 -22.84 -11.75
C LEU A 766 -18.44 -22.82 -10.47
N VAL A 767 -18.04 -22.01 -9.48
CA VAL A 767 -18.57 -22.08 -8.11
C VAL A 767 -19.60 -21.00 -7.81
N LEU A 768 -19.54 -19.83 -8.47
CA LEU A 768 -20.47 -18.73 -8.18
C LEU A 768 -21.76 -18.85 -9.01
N PRO A 769 -22.93 -18.59 -8.40
CA PRO A 769 -24.21 -18.74 -9.07
C PRO A 769 -24.36 -17.72 -10.23
N ILE A 770 -25.07 -18.12 -11.27
CA ILE A 770 -25.40 -17.28 -12.44
C ILE A 770 -26.74 -16.58 -12.16
N VAL A 771 -26.85 -15.29 -12.47
CA VAL A 771 -28.15 -14.62 -12.52
C VAL A 771 -28.86 -15.12 -13.79
N VAL A 772 -29.87 -15.95 -13.62
CA VAL A 772 -30.86 -16.18 -14.68
C VAL A 772 -31.96 -15.15 -14.50
N ILE A 773 -32.09 -14.22 -15.45
CA ILE A 773 -33.17 -13.24 -15.45
C ILE A 773 -34.42 -13.96 -15.92
N TYR A 774 -35.19 -14.55 -14.99
CA TYR A 774 -36.56 -14.93 -15.29
C TYR A 774 -37.44 -13.68 -15.22
N GLY A 775 -38.21 -13.44 -16.27
CA GLY A 775 -39.24 -12.42 -16.27
C GLY A 775 -40.14 -12.60 -15.04
N CYS A 776 -40.28 -11.54 -14.26
CA CYS A 776 -41.01 -11.50 -12.99
C CYS A 776 -40.38 -12.31 -11.82
N GLY A 777 -39.21 -11.85 -11.35
CA GLY A 777 -38.68 -12.20 -10.02
C GLY A 777 -37.22 -12.68 -10.03
N THR A 778 -36.32 -11.96 -9.34
CA THR A 778 -34.94 -12.40 -9.17
C THR A 778 -34.83 -13.55 -8.16
N HIS A 779 -34.85 -14.80 -8.62
CA HIS A 779 -34.49 -15.96 -7.79
C HIS A 779 -33.16 -16.58 -8.23
N TRP A 780 -32.34 -16.93 -7.24
CA TRP A 780 -31.03 -17.57 -7.41
C TRP A 780 -31.22 -19.07 -7.19
N SER A 781 -31.00 -19.91 -8.21
CA SER A 781 -31.00 -21.37 -8.06
C SER A 781 -29.57 -21.92 -8.06
N GLN A 782 -29.29 -22.85 -7.14
CA GLN A 782 -28.25 -23.86 -7.38
C GLN A 782 -28.79 -24.80 -8.45
N VAL A 783 -27.97 -25.14 -9.44
CA VAL A 783 -28.35 -26.02 -10.55
C VAL A 783 -28.82 -27.36 -9.99
N SER A 784 -30.14 -27.58 -9.94
CA SER A 784 -30.74 -28.88 -9.66
C SER A 784 -31.38 -29.44 -10.92
N SER A 785 -31.09 -30.71 -11.18
CA SER A 785 -31.22 -31.49 -12.41
C SER A 785 -32.65 -31.87 -12.82
N THR A 786 -33.52 -30.91 -13.13
CA THR A 786 -34.79 -31.22 -13.83
C THR A 786 -34.90 -30.39 -15.11
N ASN A 787 -34.41 -30.96 -16.21
CA ASN A 787 -34.40 -30.38 -17.57
C ASN A 787 -35.78 -30.40 -18.24
N VAL A 788 -36.76 -29.69 -17.68
CA VAL A 788 -38.06 -29.51 -18.35
C VAL A 788 -38.57 -28.08 -18.16
N CYS A 789 -38.97 -27.42 -19.25
CA CYS A 789 -39.53 -26.08 -19.22
C CYS A 789 -40.90 -26.09 -18.50
N LYS A 790 -41.12 -25.21 -17.51
CA LYS A 790 -42.40 -25.16 -16.75
C LYS A 790 -43.58 -24.55 -17.53
N LEU A 791 -43.34 -23.98 -18.72
CA LEU A 791 -44.36 -23.35 -19.56
C LEU A 791 -44.88 -24.27 -20.67
N CYS A 792 -44.00 -25.07 -21.29
CA CYS A 792 -44.39 -26.03 -22.33
C CYS A 792 -44.22 -27.51 -21.94
N HIS A 793 -43.62 -27.81 -20.79
CA HIS A 793 -43.35 -29.17 -20.31
C HIS A 793 -42.47 -30.04 -21.24
N GLU A 794 -41.72 -29.44 -22.15
CA GLU A 794 -40.74 -30.12 -23.02
C GLU A 794 -39.29 -29.90 -22.58
N ALA A 795 -38.38 -30.79 -23.02
CA ALA A 795 -36.94 -30.66 -22.82
C ALA A 795 -36.38 -29.57 -23.75
N PRO A 796 -35.46 -28.69 -23.29
CA PRO A 796 -35.00 -27.57 -24.10
C PRO A 796 -34.10 -28.05 -25.25
N GLU A 797 -34.59 -27.97 -26.49
CA GLU A 797 -33.86 -28.44 -27.68
C GLU A 797 -32.85 -27.42 -28.26
N SER A 798 -32.79 -26.18 -27.77
CA SER A 798 -31.80 -25.17 -28.23
C SER A 798 -31.44 -24.11 -27.18
N GLU A 799 -30.25 -23.47 -27.32
CA GLU A 799 -29.81 -22.34 -26.47
C GLU A 799 -30.81 -21.18 -26.48
N GLU A 800 -31.48 -20.92 -27.61
CA GLU A 800 -32.48 -19.86 -27.73
C GLU A 800 -33.68 -20.09 -26.80
N HIS A 801 -34.10 -21.35 -26.60
CA HIS A 801 -35.17 -21.70 -25.66
C HIS A 801 -34.79 -21.33 -24.21
N ILE A 802 -33.51 -21.43 -23.85
CA ILE A 802 -32.98 -21.14 -22.51
C ILE A 802 -32.84 -19.63 -22.28
N PHE A 803 -32.42 -18.87 -23.30
CA PHE A 803 -32.07 -17.45 -23.14
C PHE A 803 -33.20 -16.47 -23.49
N VAL A 804 -34.14 -16.85 -24.35
CA VAL A 804 -35.17 -15.93 -24.88
C VAL A 804 -36.59 -16.25 -24.33
N GLY A 805 -36.79 -17.43 -23.75
CA GLY A 805 -38.07 -17.87 -23.19
C GLY A 805 -38.92 -18.67 -24.18
N CYS A 806 -39.87 -19.44 -23.64
CA CYS A 806 -40.75 -20.36 -24.39
C CYS A 806 -41.60 -19.59 -25.43
N PRO A 807 -41.57 -19.95 -26.73
CA PRO A 807 -42.12 -19.13 -27.82
C PRO A 807 -43.65 -19.17 -27.96
N ILE A 808 -44.40 -19.56 -26.93
CA ILE A 808 -45.87 -19.52 -26.98
C ILE A 808 -46.33 -18.11 -26.59
N SER A 809 -46.64 -17.33 -27.62
CA SER A 809 -47.27 -16.00 -27.64
C SER A 809 -46.41 -14.81 -27.15
N ASN A 810 -45.51 -14.35 -28.03
CA ASN A 810 -45.20 -12.92 -28.15
C ASN A 810 -46.23 -12.30 -29.13
N PRO A 811 -46.62 -11.03 -28.92
CA PRO A 811 -45.87 -10.01 -29.63
C PRO A 811 -45.40 -8.88 -28.72
N SER A 812 -44.12 -8.58 -28.82
CA SER A 812 -43.52 -7.31 -28.44
C SER A 812 -44.21 -6.16 -29.19
N PRO A 813 -44.69 -5.10 -28.51
CA PRO A 813 -45.31 -3.98 -29.21
C PRO A 813 -44.24 -3.19 -29.99
N SER A 814 -44.45 -3.03 -31.28
CA SER A 814 -43.51 -2.42 -32.24
C SER A 814 -43.87 -0.97 -32.59
N SER A 815 -44.96 -0.41 -32.02
CA SER A 815 -45.35 0.99 -32.22
C SER A 815 -45.93 1.68 -30.97
N CYS A 816 -45.82 3.02 -30.90
CA CYS A 816 -46.44 3.84 -29.84
C CYS A 816 -47.96 3.65 -29.72
N ARG A 817 -48.64 3.20 -30.79
CA ARG A 817 -50.09 2.97 -30.80
C ARG A 817 -50.48 1.75 -29.97
N GLU A 818 -49.65 0.71 -29.97
CA GLU A 818 -49.85 -0.52 -29.18
C GLU A 818 -49.56 -0.30 -27.69
N LEU A 819 -48.66 0.62 -27.36
CA LEU A 819 -48.43 1.08 -25.98
C LEU A 819 -49.61 1.91 -25.43
N LEU A 820 -50.29 2.71 -26.28
CA LEU A 820 -51.53 3.40 -25.91
C LEU A 820 -52.70 2.42 -25.69
N ASP A 821 -52.79 1.33 -26.44
CA ASP A 821 -53.78 0.27 -26.20
C ASP A 821 -53.49 -0.53 -24.92
N CYS A 822 -52.23 -0.60 -24.50
CA CYS A 822 -51.85 -1.14 -23.20
C CYS A 822 -52.27 -0.21 -22.05
N LYS A 823 -52.14 1.13 -22.23
CA LYS A 823 -52.67 2.15 -21.32
C LYS A 823 -54.20 2.04 -21.16
N ASN A 824 -54.94 1.86 -22.25
CA ASN A 824 -56.41 1.72 -22.19
C ASN A 824 -56.85 0.44 -21.47
N ARG A 825 -56.06 -0.65 -21.53
CA ARG A 825 -56.29 -1.88 -20.76
C ARG A 825 -55.98 -1.74 -19.27
N LEU A 826 -55.04 -0.87 -18.89
CA LEU A 826 -54.67 -0.61 -17.49
C LEU A 826 -55.66 0.30 -16.74
N TYR A 827 -56.48 1.08 -17.46
CA TYR A 827 -57.52 1.94 -16.86
C TYR A 827 -58.66 1.15 -16.16
N GLY A 828 -58.74 -0.17 -16.36
CA GLY A 828 -59.74 -1.03 -15.71
C GLY A 828 -59.32 -1.66 -14.38
N HIS A 829 -58.08 -1.48 -13.92
CA HIS A 829 -57.57 -2.18 -12.73
C HIS A 829 -57.36 -1.26 -11.52
N HIS A 830 -58.08 -1.52 -10.43
CA HIS A 830 -58.07 -0.76 -9.18
C HIS A 830 -56.82 -0.94 -8.28
N ARG A 831 -55.61 -1.21 -8.83
CA ARG A 831 -54.39 -1.42 -8.03
C ARG A 831 -53.26 -0.45 -8.38
N PRO A 832 -52.94 0.54 -7.51
CA PRO A 832 -51.94 1.59 -7.79
C PRO A 832 -50.49 1.11 -7.86
N LYS A 833 -50.20 -0.11 -7.39
CA LYS A 833 -48.83 -0.67 -7.35
C LYS A 833 -48.34 -1.14 -8.73
N GLU A 834 -49.22 -1.76 -9.51
CA GLU A 834 -48.94 -2.28 -10.85
C GLU A 834 -48.76 -1.14 -11.86
N LEU A 835 -49.52 -0.05 -11.71
CA LEU A 835 -49.34 1.18 -12.49
C LEU A 835 -47.98 1.85 -12.21
N HIS A 836 -47.54 1.87 -10.94
CA HIS A 836 -46.23 2.42 -10.56
C HIS A 836 -45.07 1.60 -11.13
N GLU A 837 -45.20 0.27 -11.17
CA GLU A 837 -44.21 -0.64 -11.77
C GLU A 837 -44.16 -0.49 -13.29
N ALA A 838 -45.31 -0.36 -13.97
CA ALA A 838 -45.36 -0.11 -15.41
C ALA A 838 -44.68 1.21 -15.79
N ILE A 839 -44.92 2.28 -15.02
CA ILE A 839 -44.27 3.60 -15.24
C ILE A 839 -42.76 3.51 -15.02
N MET A 840 -42.31 2.79 -13.98
CA MET A 840 -40.87 2.59 -13.70
C MET A 840 -40.17 1.80 -14.81
N LEU A 841 -40.83 0.80 -15.40
CA LEU A 841 -40.29 0.02 -16.51
C LEU A 841 -40.14 0.85 -17.79
N VAL A 842 -41.13 1.70 -18.10
CA VAL A 842 -41.04 2.66 -19.22
C VAL A 842 -39.91 3.65 -18.99
N PHE A 843 -39.73 4.16 -17.76
CA PHE A 843 -38.67 5.10 -17.43
C PHE A 843 -37.26 4.47 -17.52
N MET A 844 -37.10 3.23 -17.01
CA MET A 844 -35.87 2.45 -17.13
C MET A 844 -35.51 2.18 -18.59
N TRP A 845 -36.50 1.90 -19.44
CA TRP A 845 -36.30 1.71 -20.88
C TRP A 845 -35.85 3.00 -21.58
N VAL A 846 -36.44 4.16 -21.25
CA VAL A 846 -36.02 5.46 -21.79
C VAL A 846 -34.58 5.80 -21.37
N ILE A 847 -34.20 5.58 -20.10
CA ILE A 847 -32.82 5.80 -19.62
C ILE A 847 -31.83 4.85 -20.30
N TRP A 848 -32.20 3.58 -20.44
CA TRP A 848 -31.37 2.58 -21.12
C TRP A 848 -31.15 2.97 -22.60
N ARG A 849 -32.21 3.38 -23.31
CA ARG A 849 -32.13 3.86 -24.69
C ARG A 849 -31.30 5.15 -24.82
N PHE A 850 -31.40 6.06 -23.85
CA PHE A 850 -30.57 7.28 -23.78
C PHE A 850 -29.09 6.95 -23.63
N ARG A 851 -28.73 6.03 -22.70
CA ARG A 851 -27.33 5.58 -22.50
C ARG A 851 -26.76 4.88 -23.73
N ASN A 852 -27.57 4.11 -24.44
CA ASN A 852 -27.11 3.28 -25.57
C ASN A 852 -27.23 3.97 -26.94
N SER A 853 -27.89 5.12 -27.04
CA SER A 853 -27.95 5.91 -28.29
C SER A 853 -26.58 6.43 -28.76
N LYS A 854 -25.59 6.55 -27.86
CA LYS A 854 -24.17 6.81 -28.25
C LYS A 854 -23.44 5.57 -28.79
N ALA A 855 -23.89 4.36 -28.47
CA ALA A 855 -23.25 3.12 -28.92
C ALA A 855 -23.71 2.70 -30.33
N HIS A 856 -24.93 3.08 -30.74
CA HIS A 856 -25.49 2.71 -32.05
C HIS A 856 -25.27 3.76 -33.17
N ALA A 857 -24.71 4.94 -32.87
CA ALA A 857 -24.36 5.94 -33.88
C ALA A 857 -23.17 5.52 -34.78
N LEU A 858 -22.53 4.37 -34.52
CA LEU A 858 -21.46 3.83 -35.35
C LEU A 858 -21.93 2.85 -36.43
N ASN A 859 -23.21 2.43 -36.44
CA ASN A 859 -23.70 1.48 -37.45
C ASN A 859 -25.22 1.62 -37.66
N SER A 860 -25.64 2.56 -38.52
CA SER A 860 -26.76 2.41 -39.47
C SER A 860 -27.23 3.75 -40.03
N ASN A 861 -27.29 3.87 -41.36
CA ASN A 861 -28.02 4.92 -42.07
C ASN A 861 -29.54 4.74 -41.89
N SER A 862 -30.14 5.30 -40.84
CA SER A 862 -31.58 5.52 -40.76
C SER A 862 -31.94 6.71 -39.86
N ASN A 863 -32.99 7.41 -40.25
CA ASN A 863 -33.39 8.76 -39.85
C ASN A 863 -33.23 9.11 -38.36
N SER A 864 -32.44 10.15 -38.09
CA SER A 864 -32.28 10.75 -36.76
C SER A 864 -33.56 11.46 -36.31
N ILE A 865 -34.18 10.97 -35.24
CA ILE A 865 -35.25 11.69 -34.54
C ILE A 865 -34.64 12.94 -33.87
N SER A 866 -35.21 14.11 -34.14
CA SER A 866 -34.76 15.39 -33.60
C SER A 866 -34.77 15.39 -32.06
N LYS A 867 -33.71 15.91 -31.43
CA LYS A 867 -33.60 16.10 -29.96
C LYS A 867 -34.79 16.88 -29.38
N ALA A 868 -35.47 17.69 -30.19
CA ALA A 868 -36.66 18.43 -29.77
C ALA A 868 -37.88 17.53 -29.54
N VAL A 869 -38.05 16.47 -30.35
CA VAL A 869 -39.15 15.50 -30.21
C VAL A 869 -38.96 14.68 -28.94
N LEU A 870 -37.71 14.28 -28.65
CA LEU A 870 -37.37 13.53 -27.44
C LEU A 870 -37.53 14.36 -26.16
N ALA A 871 -37.21 15.66 -26.21
CA ALA A 871 -37.40 16.57 -25.08
C ALA A 871 -38.90 16.77 -24.77
N TYR A 872 -39.73 16.86 -25.82
CA TYR A 872 -41.18 16.97 -25.69
C TYR A 872 -41.80 15.70 -25.08
N GLU A 873 -41.34 14.51 -25.48
CA GLU A 873 -41.79 13.24 -24.90
C GLU A 873 -41.42 13.13 -23.41
N VAL A 874 -40.17 13.47 -23.03
CA VAL A 874 -39.75 13.47 -21.62
C VAL A 874 -40.61 14.43 -20.80
N GLN A 875 -40.89 15.63 -21.33
CA GLN A 875 -41.71 16.63 -20.65
C GLN A 875 -43.15 16.14 -20.44
N ALA A 876 -43.74 15.49 -21.45
CA ALA A 876 -45.08 14.89 -21.37
C ALA A 876 -45.15 13.75 -20.33
N TYR A 877 -44.13 12.88 -20.27
CA TYR A 877 -44.08 11.78 -19.29
C TYR A 877 -43.81 12.27 -17.85
N SER A 878 -43.05 13.35 -17.66
CA SER A 878 -42.89 13.98 -16.34
C SER A 878 -44.18 14.63 -15.83
N HIS A 879 -45.00 15.22 -16.71
CA HIS A 879 -46.32 15.72 -16.33
C HIS A 879 -47.29 14.59 -15.90
N LEU A 880 -47.26 13.46 -16.60
CA LEU A 880 -48.02 12.25 -16.22
C LEU A 880 -47.58 11.68 -14.87
N TRP A 881 -46.29 11.72 -14.55
CA TRP A 881 -45.76 11.28 -13.25
C TRP A 881 -46.20 12.19 -12.10
N ILE A 882 -46.18 13.52 -12.30
CA ILE A 882 -46.66 14.49 -11.30
C ILE A 882 -48.15 14.30 -11.05
N ASN A 883 -48.95 14.11 -12.10
CA ASN A 883 -50.40 13.90 -11.95
C ASN A 883 -50.74 12.55 -11.27
N ALA A 884 -50.04 11.47 -11.62
CA ALA A 884 -50.21 10.17 -10.96
C ALA A 884 -49.74 10.17 -9.49
N TRP A 885 -48.69 10.93 -9.19
CA TRP A 885 -48.19 11.14 -7.82
C TRP A 885 -49.19 11.92 -6.95
N ASN A 886 -49.83 12.95 -7.52
CA ASN A 886 -50.88 13.72 -6.83
C ASN A 886 -52.16 12.89 -6.62
N TYR A 887 -52.56 12.07 -7.60
CA TYR A 887 -53.71 11.16 -7.48
C TYR A 887 -53.50 10.09 -6.38
N GLY A 888 -52.27 9.61 -6.20
CA GLY A 888 -51.89 8.66 -5.15
C GLY A 888 -51.92 9.23 -3.72
N ARG A 889 -52.02 10.55 -3.55
CA ARG A 889 -52.15 11.22 -2.23
C ARG A 889 -53.59 11.58 -1.85
N GLY A 890 -54.57 11.31 -2.71
CA GLY A 890 -55.97 11.62 -2.42
C GLY A 890 -56.33 13.11 -2.48
N GLU A 891 -55.45 13.95 -3.03
CA GLU A 891 -55.80 15.35 -3.38
C GLU A 891 -56.46 15.34 -4.75
N GLY A 892 -57.78 15.17 -4.77
CA GLY A 892 -58.57 15.40 -5.97
C GLY A 892 -58.86 16.89 -6.12
N THR A 893 -58.40 17.49 -7.22
CA THR A 893 -59.08 18.63 -7.85
C THR A 893 -58.88 18.58 -9.37
N SER A 894 -60.02 18.70 -10.06
CA SER A 894 -60.32 18.86 -11.50
C SER A 894 -59.18 18.98 -12.50
#